data_AF-A0A4R0G3R7-F1
#
_entry.id   AF-A0A4R0G3R7-F1
#
_cell.length_a   1.000
_cell.length_b   1.000
_cell.length_c   1.000
_cell.angle_alpha   90.00
_cell.angle_beta   90.00
_cell.angle_gamma   90.00
#
_symmetry.space_group_name_H-M   'P 1'
#
loop_
_entity.id
_entity.type
_entity.pdbx_description
1 polymer ?
#
loop_
_entity_poly.entity_id
_entity_poly.type
_entity_poly.pdbx_seq_one_letter_code
_entity_poly.pdbx_strand_id
1 'polypeptide(L)'
;MAFHRNTLLFVALLPASIQLACAEMAVPAGFEDLAKTQRLWTEVSLYGESLGLFETDINLETVSFVAPDTVVAAIKRQFNDDPALIATVSAALAVPLARNGNLACSSNGSATGCDYIDTRRAAIIYDENNARISLFLDKKFLPKPTAENQWYQPTQGTENALIHQQNINFVADRDYQSATVQGNGALAVTQDGYLNLDWTWLGQRSRHEQQQEMTVNNAWFRQDLLRQYYVQMGAMDTRDLFSNAGGNITLSQLPLGKIRGLRTGSTRAWINPVQQSKGTPITVLLSHDARIDARRGNQLLASFYLNAGAQNLDTRAFPDGSYTVTLSIYENNRLTRTEQVPFTRTGITPFDRVEWFLQAGETDNSDADEQRRAVAQAGVRLPVTPTLALTSGATVMRNQRFIENALDWSRGFNAGPVDGVLSTRFSYLYGSEGQRGNIQQISYSDGFSLSVYRNALSADNCNTRSAGFDAVNGCYRSLSVMFSVPVGSWYASLGYSDNRNEGRYVSRRELPDNDDRHDAGLPWESVYMTRSRTRAWQGGLSNAFSARGLNVNSSINLFMRRDDSREGKDKGGYLSVSVSLAHNRQGDASSYTSVGATWQHQQREKNQLSYNVAHNWYADARGENEYGLSASGINGDSLNTSAYTRQGGRYGNGSLTVSDAWDRQEQRHTLSSSGNYSSTLALSRSGLWMGRWSDGRPASAVAVQVATPEDSQDPRVAVSLDNGGSADIPANSRAMFAVPGYQQTTLTVNESLNVSHGVSSEITQGSGSRTLFMVPGKMLRRDVQTTASYTWLGQLTDERHTPFIGGVPLNVNGWSDLGNGGFSAHSDALLHNLYLVRQQQFYQCALNVKSMRDVVRYVGSIPCRELTFSALPDAVQQQAQLMLAGRSVPTGPTAMNTENLTKGK
;
A
#
# COMPACT_ATOMS: atom_id res chain seq x y z
N MET A 1 -33.90 3.13 -40.76
CA MET A 1 -35.34 2.89 -40.49
C MET A 1 -35.92 4.19 -39.99
N ALA A 2 -36.86 4.75 -40.75
CA ALA A 2 -37.60 5.95 -40.39
C ALA A 2 -38.62 5.61 -39.30
N PHE A 3 -38.84 6.51 -38.34
CA PHE A 3 -40.02 6.45 -37.49
C PHE A 3 -40.77 7.78 -37.50
N HIS A 4 -42.07 7.62 -37.65
CA HIS A 4 -43.06 8.60 -38.02
C HIS A 4 -43.51 9.50 -36.86
N ARG A 5 -43.98 10.66 -37.32
CA ARG A 5 -44.81 11.70 -36.71
C ARG A 5 -46.18 11.21 -36.19
N ASN A 6 -46.70 12.05 -35.29
CA ASN A 6 -48.11 12.36 -34.96
C ASN A 6 -48.81 11.54 -33.88
N THR A 7 -49.04 12.20 -32.73
CA THR A 7 -50.40 12.58 -32.32
C THR A 7 -50.39 13.81 -31.39
N LEU A 8 -51.03 14.87 -31.86
CA LEU A 8 -51.43 16.09 -31.16
C LEU A 8 -52.95 16.00 -30.99
N LEU A 9 -53.53 16.31 -29.82
CA LEU A 9 -54.80 17.06 -29.73
C LEU A 9 -55.25 17.38 -28.29
N PHE A 10 -55.89 18.56 -28.20
CA PHE A 10 -56.67 19.21 -27.13
C PHE A 10 -55.92 19.94 -25.99
N VAL A 11 -56.20 21.20 -25.65
CA VAL A 11 -56.73 22.43 -26.29
C VAL A 11 -56.81 23.49 -25.17
N ALA A 12 -56.50 24.73 -25.52
CA ALA A 12 -56.93 26.01 -24.95
C ALA A 12 -56.85 26.29 -23.44
N LEU A 13 -56.22 27.41 -23.08
CA LEU A 13 -56.91 28.69 -22.81
C LEU A 13 -55.89 29.79 -22.43
N LEU A 14 -56.03 30.89 -23.16
CA LEU A 14 -55.73 32.31 -22.92
C LEU A 14 -54.35 32.87 -22.50
N PRO A 15 -54.02 34.07 -23.07
CA PRO A 15 -52.82 34.86 -22.79
C PRO A 15 -53.05 35.81 -21.60
N ALA A 16 -51.97 36.21 -20.92
CA ALA A 16 -51.73 37.60 -20.49
C ALA A 16 -50.53 37.69 -19.52
N SER A 17 -49.68 38.68 -19.78
CA SER A 17 -48.90 39.45 -18.80
C SER A 17 -48.05 38.68 -17.78
N ILE A 18 -46.78 38.43 -18.15
CA ILE A 18 -45.71 38.26 -17.17
C ILE A 18 -45.34 39.66 -16.68
N GLN A 19 -45.89 40.08 -15.55
CA GLN A 19 -45.20 41.03 -14.68
C GLN A 19 -44.19 40.23 -13.86
N LEU A 20 -42.92 40.66 -13.90
CA LEU A 20 -41.90 40.21 -12.96
C LEU A 20 -42.37 40.55 -11.54
N ALA A 21 -42.90 39.56 -10.84
CA ALA A 21 -42.98 39.59 -9.39
C ALA A 21 -41.60 39.22 -8.85
N CYS A 22 -40.84 40.19 -8.33
CA CYS A 22 -39.85 39.91 -7.31
C CYS A 22 -40.63 39.29 -6.13
N ALA A 23 -40.49 37.99 -5.94
CA ALA A 23 -40.95 37.34 -4.72
C ALA A 23 -39.99 37.74 -3.60
N GLU A 24 -40.38 38.76 -2.83
CA GLU A 24 -39.74 39.09 -1.56
C GLU A 24 -40.08 37.96 -0.58
N MET A 25 -39.07 37.29 -0.02
CA MET A 25 -39.28 36.22 0.96
C MET A 25 -39.96 36.80 2.21
N ALA A 26 -41.27 36.57 2.35
CA ALA A 26 -42.01 36.93 3.54
C ALA A 26 -41.66 35.97 4.69
N VAL A 27 -40.85 36.44 5.64
CA VAL A 27 -40.48 35.70 6.85
C VAL A 27 -41.73 35.50 7.72
N PRO A 28 -42.10 34.27 8.11
CA PRO A 28 -43.25 34.01 8.98
C PRO A 28 -43.12 34.67 10.35
N ALA A 29 -44.23 35.15 10.91
CA ALA A 29 -44.25 35.77 12.23
C ALA A 29 -43.72 34.80 13.32
N GLY A 30 -42.73 35.23 14.10
CA GLY A 30 -42.02 34.42 15.10
C GLY A 30 -40.66 33.83 14.65
N PHE A 31 -40.25 34.03 13.38
CA PHE A 31 -38.96 33.59 12.82
C PHE A 31 -38.05 34.75 12.41
N GLU A 32 -38.37 35.98 12.82
CA GLU A 32 -37.68 37.22 12.43
C GLU A 32 -36.21 37.24 12.89
N ASP A 33 -35.89 36.55 13.99
CA ASP A 33 -34.51 36.42 14.50
C ASP A 33 -33.61 35.55 13.61
N LEU A 34 -34.18 34.63 12.82
CA LEU A 34 -33.44 33.80 11.86
C LEU A 34 -33.18 34.51 10.52
N ALA A 35 -33.90 35.61 10.26
CA ALA A 35 -33.70 36.47 9.09
C ALA A 35 -32.73 37.63 9.35
N LYS A 36 -32.35 37.88 10.61
CA LYS A 36 -31.34 38.89 10.96
C LYS A 36 -29.96 38.45 10.49
N THR A 37 -29.16 39.42 10.07
CA THR A 37 -27.74 39.18 9.75
C THR A 37 -27.01 38.73 11.02
N GLN A 38 -26.40 37.56 10.96
CA GLN A 38 -25.62 36.98 12.05
C GLN A 38 -24.14 37.21 11.78
N ARG A 39 -23.43 37.70 12.79
CA ARG A 39 -21.98 37.88 12.75
C ARG A 39 -21.30 36.68 13.38
N LEU A 40 -20.56 35.93 12.58
CA LEU A 40 -19.95 34.67 12.97
C LEU A 40 -18.50 34.60 12.49
N TRP A 41 -17.65 33.93 13.26
CA TRP A 41 -16.34 33.51 12.81
C TRP A 41 -16.49 32.21 12.04
N THR A 42 -16.20 32.23 10.74
CA THR A 42 -16.32 31.06 9.88
C THR A 42 -14.95 30.65 9.36
N GLU A 43 -14.74 29.34 9.26
CA GLU A 43 -13.54 28.82 8.62
C GLU A 43 -13.68 29.00 7.11
N VAL A 44 -12.76 29.73 6.50
CA VAL A 44 -12.71 29.88 5.05
C VAL A 44 -11.70 28.90 4.51
N SER A 45 -12.09 28.14 3.50
CA SER A 45 -11.23 27.20 2.81
C SER A 45 -11.24 27.46 1.31
N LEU A 46 -10.11 27.19 0.65
CA LEU A 46 -9.93 27.36 -0.78
C LEU A 46 -9.42 26.03 -1.35
N TYR A 47 -10.22 25.40 -2.22
CA TYR A 47 -9.95 24.07 -2.78
C TYR A 47 -9.62 22.97 -1.74
N GLY A 48 -10.24 23.05 -0.56
CA GLY A 48 -10.07 22.06 0.51
C GLY A 48 -9.01 22.41 1.56
N GLU A 49 -8.14 23.39 1.30
CA GLU A 49 -7.16 23.88 2.29
C GLU A 49 -7.73 25.06 3.09
N SER A 50 -7.46 25.09 4.39
CA SER A 50 -7.94 26.15 5.29
C SER A 50 -7.12 27.43 5.13
N LEU A 51 -7.80 28.56 4.90
CA LEU A 51 -7.24 29.91 4.91
C LEU A 51 -7.27 30.53 6.32
N GLY A 52 -7.93 29.89 7.27
CA GLY A 52 -8.13 30.35 8.64
C GLY A 52 -9.56 30.83 8.93
N LEU A 53 -9.75 31.36 10.14
CA LEU A 53 -11.03 31.89 10.62
C LEU A 53 -11.16 33.37 10.25
N PHE A 54 -12.30 33.75 9.70
CA PHE A 54 -12.63 35.13 9.34
C PHE A 54 -13.99 35.53 9.86
N GLU A 55 -14.12 36.79 10.27
CA GLU A 55 -15.39 37.34 10.71
C GLU A 55 -16.29 37.65 9.50
N THR A 56 -17.50 37.10 9.54
CA THR A 56 -18.45 37.10 8.43
C THR A 56 -19.85 37.47 8.89
N ASP A 57 -20.50 38.31 8.09
CA ASP A 57 -21.92 38.66 8.20
C ASP A 57 -22.73 37.79 7.25
N ILE A 58 -23.61 36.96 7.81
CA ILE A 58 -24.38 35.95 7.09
C ILE A 58 -25.87 36.22 7.30
N ASN A 59 -26.63 36.28 6.20
CA ASN A 59 -28.08 36.29 6.22
C ASN A 59 -28.65 35.15 5.36
N LEU A 60 -29.96 35.14 5.14
CA LEU A 60 -30.62 34.04 4.42
C LEU A 60 -30.15 33.88 2.97
N GLU A 61 -29.68 34.95 2.32
CA GLU A 61 -29.34 34.95 0.89
C GLU A 61 -27.85 35.15 0.61
N THR A 62 -27.14 35.86 1.49
CA THR A 62 -25.80 36.40 1.22
C THR A 62 -24.85 36.24 2.39
N VAL A 63 -23.57 36.22 2.06
CA VAL A 63 -22.45 36.26 3.00
C VAL A 63 -21.54 37.42 2.61
N SER A 64 -21.09 38.18 3.60
CA SER A 64 -20.11 39.25 3.42
C SER A 64 -19.01 39.14 4.47
N PHE A 65 -17.78 39.42 4.07
CA PHE A 65 -16.63 39.41 4.98
C PHE A 65 -16.51 40.78 5.64
N VAL A 66 -16.34 40.81 6.96
CA VAL A 66 -16.20 42.08 7.71
C VAL A 66 -14.87 42.77 7.34
N ALA A 67 -13.81 41.98 7.12
CA ALA A 67 -12.50 42.48 6.69
C ALA A 67 -11.99 41.71 5.44
N PRO A 68 -12.52 41.99 4.23
CA PRO A 68 -12.17 41.25 3.01
C PRO A 68 -10.68 41.30 2.68
N ASP A 69 -9.98 42.40 3.02
CA ASP A 69 -8.54 42.56 2.79
C ASP A 69 -7.68 41.52 3.54
N THR A 70 -8.14 41.03 4.69
CA THR A 70 -7.45 39.97 5.44
C THR A 70 -7.58 38.61 4.77
N VAL A 71 -8.74 38.34 4.15
CA VAL A 71 -8.97 37.14 3.33
C VAL A 71 -8.10 37.20 2.08
N VAL A 72 -8.06 38.36 1.41
CA VAL A 72 -7.16 38.60 0.27
C VAL A 72 -5.70 38.40 0.68
N ALA A 73 -5.27 38.90 1.84
CA ALA A 73 -3.92 38.71 2.35
C ALA A 73 -3.59 37.24 2.69
N ALA A 74 -4.58 36.43 3.07
CA ALA A 74 -4.41 34.99 3.25
C ALA A 74 -4.29 34.27 1.88
N ILE A 75 -5.09 34.66 0.89
CA ILE A 75 -5.02 34.13 -0.48
C ILE A 75 -3.67 34.47 -1.13
N LYS A 76 -3.17 35.71 -0.95
CA LYS A 76 -1.84 36.14 -1.44
C LYS A 76 -0.70 35.26 -0.92
N ARG A 77 -0.77 34.85 0.35
CA ARG A 77 0.25 33.99 0.97
C ARG A 77 0.29 32.59 0.34
N GLN A 78 -0.80 32.12 -0.25
CA GLN A 78 -0.90 30.77 -0.82
C GLN A 78 -0.73 30.74 -2.35
N PHE A 79 -1.06 31.82 -3.07
CA PHE A 79 -1.09 31.86 -4.55
C PHE A 79 0.01 32.72 -5.23
N ASN A 80 0.97 33.26 -4.46
CA ASN A 80 1.91 34.32 -4.88
C ASN A 80 1.22 35.61 -5.38
N ASP A 81 1.96 36.72 -5.46
CA ASP A 81 1.45 38.06 -5.82
C ASP A 81 1.09 38.20 -7.32
N ASP A 82 0.19 37.37 -7.86
CA ASP A 82 -0.37 37.59 -9.20
C ASP A 82 -1.31 38.82 -9.16
N PRO A 83 -0.96 39.94 -9.83
CA PRO A 83 -1.72 41.19 -9.74
C PRO A 83 -3.14 41.06 -10.31
N ALA A 84 -3.33 40.18 -11.31
CA ALA A 84 -4.61 40.00 -11.97
C ALA A 84 -5.59 39.17 -11.12
N LEU A 85 -5.07 38.17 -10.39
CA LEU A 85 -5.85 37.39 -9.43
C LEU A 85 -6.30 38.26 -8.26
N ILE A 86 -5.37 39.00 -7.65
CA ILE A 86 -5.64 39.85 -6.48
C ILE A 86 -6.69 40.90 -6.82
N ALA A 87 -6.58 41.57 -7.98
CA ALA A 87 -7.57 42.55 -8.41
C ALA A 87 -8.97 41.93 -8.60
N THR A 88 -9.04 40.72 -9.17
CA THR A 88 -10.31 40.02 -9.41
C THR A 88 -10.96 39.55 -8.11
N VAL A 89 -10.18 39.01 -7.17
CA VAL A 89 -10.68 38.51 -5.88
C VAL A 89 -11.05 39.66 -4.95
N SER A 90 -10.24 40.72 -4.89
CA SER A 90 -10.54 41.89 -4.05
C SER A 90 -11.85 42.55 -4.51
N ALA A 91 -12.06 42.69 -5.82
CA ALA A 91 -13.32 43.21 -6.36
C ALA A 91 -14.53 42.30 -6.08
N ALA A 92 -14.32 40.99 -6.01
CA ALA A 92 -15.41 40.02 -5.77
C ALA A 92 -15.76 39.90 -4.28
N LEU A 93 -14.78 39.94 -3.37
CA LEU A 93 -14.99 39.87 -1.92
C LEU A 93 -15.49 41.18 -1.31
N ALA A 94 -15.39 42.30 -2.03
CA ALA A 94 -15.88 43.62 -1.59
C ALA A 94 -17.40 43.79 -1.69
N VAL A 95 -18.12 42.82 -2.26
CA VAL A 95 -19.58 42.85 -2.45
C VAL A 95 -20.19 41.60 -1.79
N PRO A 96 -21.43 41.67 -1.22
CA PRO A 96 -22.09 40.48 -0.69
C PRO A 96 -22.19 39.36 -1.73
N LEU A 97 -21.77 38.15 -1.34
CA LEU A 97 -21.76 36.97 -2.19
C LEU A 97 -22.96 36.10 -1.89
N ALA A 98 -23.50 35.41 -2.89
CA ALA A 98 -24.57 34.44 -2.70
C ALA A 98 -24.12 33.31 -1.75
N ARG A 99 -24.95 32.97 -0.77
CA ARG A 99 -24.65 31.97 0.28
C ARG A 99 -24.45 30.56 -0.28
N ASN A 100 -25.21 30.19 -1.30
CA ASN A 100 -25.18 28.88 -1.97
C ASN A 100 -25.21 27.65 -1.04
N GLY A 101 -25.81 27.75 0.16
CA GLY A 101 -25.81 26.66 1.15
C GLY A 101 -26.53 25.40 0.70
N ASN A 102 -27.44 25.51 -0.27
CA ASN A 102 -28.09 24.38 -0.92
C ASN A 102 -27.11 23.49 -1.74
N LEU A 103 -25.91 23.98 -2.06
CA LEU A 103 -24.89 23.22 -2.76
C LEU A 103 -23.96 22.47 -1.78
N ALA A 104 -24.07 22.69 -0.47
CA ALA A 104 -23.26 21.98 0.52
C ALA A 104 -23.69 20.50 0.60
N CYS A 105 -22.73 19.56 0.54
CA CYS A 105 -23.03 18.13 0.62
C CYS A 105 -23.68 17.74 1.95
N SER A 106 -23.28 18.40 3.05
CA SER A 106 -23.84 18.19 4.39
C SER A 106 -25.33 18.54 4.44
N SER A 107 -25.77 19.55 3.68
CA SER A 107 -27.14 20.06 3.67
C SER A 107 -28.04 19.33 2.67
N ASN A 108 -27.45 18.63 1.67
CA ASN A 108 -28.18 18.05 0.55
C ASN A 108 -28.01 16.52 0.40
N GLY A 109 -27.60 15.84 1.49
CA GLY A 109 -27.53 14.37 1.54
C GLY A 109 -26.52 13.74 0.58
N SER A 110 -25.41 14.43 0.30
CA SER A 110 -24.33 13.96 -0.58
C SER A 110 -24.76 13.67 -2.04
N ALA A 111 -25.67 14.47 -2.59
CA ALA A 111 -26.08 14.38 -3.99
C ALA A 111 -24.90 14.57 -4.97
N THR A 112 -24.93 13.92 -6.13
CA THR A 112 -23.86 13.99 -7.14
C THR A 112 -23.63 15.43 -7.62
N GLY A 113 -22.45 16.00 -7.33
CA GLY A 113 -22.08 17.36 -7.71
C GLY A 113 -22.25 18.43 -6.60
N CYS A 114 -22.50 18.04 -5.35
CA CYS A 114 -22.43 18.93 -4.19
C CYS A 114 -20.97 19.32 -3.82
N ASP A 115 -20.80 20.38 -3.01
CA ASP A 115 -19.52 21.00 -2.61
C ASP A 115 -18.66 21.52 -3.78
N TYR A 116 -19.29 21.83 -4.91
CA TYR A 116 -18.60 22.38 -6.08
C TYR A 116 -19.45 23.43 -6.80
N ILE A 117 -18.82 24.53 -7.21
CA ILE A 117 -19.43 25.56 -8.05
C ILE A 117 -18.45 25.99 -9.15
N ASP A 118 -18.90 26.02 -10.40
CA ASP A 118 -18.12 26.57 -11.52
C ASP A 118 -18.35 28.07 -11.61
N THR A 119 -17.28 28.87 -11.56
CA THR A 119 -17.37 30.33 -11.52
C THR A 119 -16.28 30.98 -12.38
N ARG A 120 -16.61 32.13 -12.98
CA ARG A 120 -15.67 32.99 -13.74
C ARG A 120 -15.08 34.13 -12.89
N ARG A 121 -15.52 34.23 -11.62
CA ARG A 121 -15.06 35.19 -10.59
C ARG A 121 -14.89 34.42 -9.27
N ALA A 122 -14.81 35.09 -8.12
CA ALA A 122 -14.91 34.39 -6.84
C ALA A 122 -16.36 34.02 -6.53
N ALA A 123 -16.60 32.80 -6.06
CA ALA A 123 -17.89 32.35 -5.53
C ALA A 123 -17.66 31.55 -4.25
N ILE A 124 -18.70 31.43 -3.41
CA ILE A 124 -18.60 30.70 -2.15
C ILE A 124 -19.74 29.68 -2.00
N ILE A 125 -19.52 28.68 -1.16
CA ILE A 125 -20.56 27.81 -0.61
C ILE A 125 -20.42 27.90 0.91
N TYR A 126 -21.48 28.33 1.61
CA TYR A 126 -21.52 28.30 3.06
C TYR A 126 -22.24 27.05 3.55
N ASP A 127 -21.50 26.18 4.22
CA ASP A 127 -22.00 25.00 4.91
C ASP A 127 -22.41 25.37 6.34
N GLU A 128 -23.72 25.40 6.58
CA GLU A 128 -24.31 25.75 7.87
C GLU A 128 -24.05 24.71 8.95
N ASN A 129 -23.98 23.43 8.58
CA ASN A 129 -23.80 22.34 9.55
C ASN A 129 -22.39 22.33 10.13
N ASN A 130 -21.42 22.80 9.34
CA ASN A 130 -20.00 22.80 9.70
C ASN A 130 -19.43 24.22 9.91
N ALA A 131 -20.26 25.27 9.83
CA ALA A 131 -19.86 26.68 9.92
C ALA A 131 -18.65 27.05 9.03
N ARG A 132 -18.63 26.51 7.81
CA ARG A 132 -17.48 26.58 6.90
C ARG A 132 -17.86 27.25 5.59
N ILE A 133 -16.99 28.12 5.09
CA ILE A 133 -17.08 28.72 3.76
C ILE A 133 -16.07 28.08 2.83
N SER A 134 -16.54 27.48 1.75
CA SER A 134 -15.70 27.01 0.64
C SER A 134 -15.66 28.07 -0.44
N LEU A 135 -14.49 28.67 -0.67
CA LEU A 135 -14.21 29.67 -1.69
C LEU A 135 -13.75 29.01 -2.98
N PHE A 136 -14.28 29.48 -4.11
CA PHE A 136 -13.99 28.99 -5.45
C PHE A 136 -13.57 30.15 -6.35
N LEU A 137 -12.52 29.93 -7.14
CA LEU A 137 -11.98 30.90 -8.07
C LEU A 137 -12.08 30.37 -9.51
N ASP A 138 -11.92 31.27 -10.48
CA ASP A 138 -11.85 30.93 -11.91
C ASP A 138 -10.73 29.93 -12.17
N LYS A 139 -11.01 28.89 -12.95
CA LYS A 139 -10.10 27.79 -13.32
C LYS A 139 -8.75 28.29 -13.87
N LYS A 140 -8.70 29.47 -14.48
CA LYS A 140 -7.45 30.06 -15.01
C LYS A 140 -6.46 30.46 -13.91
N PHE A 141 -6.93 30.61 -12.67
CA PHE A 141 -6.13 30.96 -11.50
C PHE A 141 -5.92 29.77 -10.55
N LEU A 142 -6.29 28.56 -10.96
CA LEU A 142 -5.85 27.35 -10.27
C LEU A 142 -4.34 27.43 -10.14
N PRO A 143 -3.79 27.13 -8.96
CA PRO A 143 -2.35 27.21 -8.77
C PRO A 143 -1.75 26.23 -9.77
N LYS A 144 -0.92 26.73 -10.70
CA LYS A 144 0.01 25.84 -11.39
C LYS A 144 0.76 25.15 -10.26
N PRO A 145 0.87 23.80 -10.24
CA PRO A 145 1.58 23.11 -9.19
C PRO A 145 2.91 23.82 -9.03
N THR A 146 3.06 24.49 -7.90
CA THR A 146 4.24 25.27 -7.59
C THR A 146 5.39 24.30 -7.80
N ALA A 147 6.51 24.77 -8.33
CA ALA A 147 7.76 24.04 -8.25
C ALA A 147 8.18 23.95 -6.78
N GLU A 148 7.37 23.31 -5.92
CA GLU A 148 7.83 22.69 -4.69
C GLU A 148 9.07 21.93 -5.07
N ASN A 149 10.17 22.21 -4.35
CA ASN A 149 11.50 21.70 -4.61
C ASN A 149 11.42 20.36 -5.36
N GLN A 150 11.80 20.36 -6.64
CA GLN A 150 11.84 19.16 -7.49
C GLN A 150 12.58 17.98 -6.81
N TRP A 151 13.36 18.32 -5.78
CA TRP A 151 14.13 17.46 -4.92
C TRP A 151 13.50 17.33 -3.53
N TYR A 152 13.30 16.10 -3.09
CA TYR A 152 13.00 15.78 -1.71
C TYR A 152 14.08 16.32 -0.77
N GLN A 153 13.64 16.75 0.40
CA GLN A 153 14.52 17.10 1.50
C GLN A 153 14.64 15.93 2.47
N PRO A 154 15.86 15.53 2.88
CA PRO A 154 16.03 14.49 3.89
C PRO A 154 15.34 14.87 5.20
N THR A 155 14.70 13.89 5.83
CA THR A 155 14.04 14.06 7.13
C THR A 155 15.06 14.40 8.20
N GLN A 156 14.85 15.52 8.88
CA GLN A 156 15.63 15.93 10.05
C GLN A 156 15.27 15.09 11.29
N GLY A 157 16.26 14.87 12.16
CA GLY A 157 16.09 14.08 13.40
C GLY A 157 16.18 12.56 13.18
N THR A 158 16.79 12.11 12.09
CA THR A 158 17.05 10.70 11.80
C THR A 158 18.42 10.26 12.30
N GLU A 159 18.54 9.01 12.73
CA GLU A 159 19.79 8.38 13.14
C GLU A 159 20.27 7.36 12.10
N ASN A 160 21.57 7.07 12.12
CA ASN A 160 22.14 5.98 11.33
C ASN A 160 21.80 4.64 11.98
N ALA A 161 21.31 3.70 11.18
CA ALA A 161 20.94 2.37 11.61
C ALA A 161 21.34 1.32 10.57
N LEU A 162 21.61 0.11 11.01
CA LEU A 162 21.62 -1.07 10.15
C LEU A 162 20.18 -1.58 10.06
N ILE A 163 19.55 -1.43 8.91
CA ILE A 163 18.22 -1.99 8.61
C ILE A 163 18.43 -3.24 7.76
N HIS A 164 18.12 -4.40 8.32
CA HIS A 164 18.24 -5.70 7.67
C HIS A 164 16.88 -6.34 7.50
N GLN A 165 16.47 -6.54 6.25
CA GLN A 165 15.26 -7.26 5.90
C GLN A 165 15.64 -8.70 5.58
N GLN A 166 14.88 -9.66 6.11
CA GLN A 166 15.06 -11.09 5.81
C GLN A 166 13.74 -11.78 5.44
N ASN A 167 13.81 -12.66 4.46
CA ASN A 167 12.69 -13.47 4.00
C ASN A 167 13.18 -14.92 3.84
N ILE A 168 12.46 -15.84 4.48
CA ILE A 168 12.77 -17.26 4.55
C ILE A 168 11.61 -18.00 3.90
N ASN A 169 11.85 -18.64 2.76
CA ASN A 169 10.89 -19.56 2.16
C ASN A 169 11.39 -20.98 2.29
N PHE A 170 10.49 -21.91 2.57
CA PHE A 170 10.81 -23.32 2.56
C PHE A 170 9.68 -24.15 1.95
N VAL A 171 10.05 -25.27 1.37
CA VAL A 171 9.16 -26.32 0.89
C VAL A 171 9.77 -27.66 1.22
N ALA A 172 8.96 -28.59 1.70
CA ALA A 172 9.35 -29.93 2.07
C ALA A 172 8.27 -30.92 1.63
N ASP A 173 8.67 -31.96 0.92
CA ASP A 173 7.88 -33.14 0.57
C ASP A 173 8.76 -34.37 0.86
N ARG A 174 8.21 -35.56 0.68
CA ARG A 174 8.87 -36.85 0.92
C ARG A 174 10.21 -36.99 0.21
N ASP A 175 10.29 -36.56 -1.06
CA ASP A 175 11.45 -36.80 -1.92
C ASP A 175 12.31 -35.53 -2.16
N TYR A 176 11.84 -34.37 -1.69
CA TYR A 176 12.47 -33.07 -1.95
C TYR A 176 12.28 -32.07 -0.81
N GLN A 177 13.35 -31.40 -0.41
CA GLN A 177 13.35 -30.31 0.56
C GLN A 177 14.15 -29.14 0.00
N SER A 178 13.64 -27.92 0.15
CA SER A 178 14.30 -26.71 -0.29
C SER A 178 14.03 -25.59 0.68
N ALA A 179 15.08 -24.91 1.12
CA ALA A 179 15.01 -23.70 1.92
C ALA A 179 15.80 -22.60 1.23
N THR A 180 15.19 -21.42 1.11
CA THR A 180 15.83 -20.21 0.60
C THR A 180 15.74 -19.13 1.66
N VAL A 181 16.87 -18.58 2.05
CA VAL A 181 16.94 -17.41 2.93
C VAL A 181 17.52 -16.28 2.09
N GLN A 182 16.78 -15.19 1.97
CA GLN A 182 17.23 -13.99 1.28
C GLN A 182 17.24 -12.82 2.25
N GLY A 183 18.32 -12.04 2.21
CA GLY A 183 18.51 -10.91 3.12
C GLY A 183 19.05 -9.69 2.40
N ASN A 184 18.52 -8.52 2.73
CA ASN A 184 19.00 -7.23 2.24
C ASN A 184 19.24 -6.29 3.43
N GLY A 185 20.48 -5.84 3.60
CA GLY A 185 20.91 -4.93 4.67
C GLY A 185 21.31 -3.57 4.12
N ALA A 186 20.88 -2.50 4.77
CA ALA A 186 21.30 -1.13 4.50
C ALA A 186 21.82 -0.48 5.79
N LEU A 187 23.04 0.06 5.75
CA LEU A 187 23.64 0.79 6.87
C LEU A 187 23.99 2.21 6.43
N ALA A 188 23.33 3.23 6.99
CA ALA A 188 23.70 4.61 6.69
C ALA A 188 25.04 4.97 7.34
N VAL A 189 25.92 5.59 6.55
CA VAL A 189 27.24 6.04 7.00
C VAL A 189 27.26 7.57 7.05
N THR A 190 26.77 8.22 6.00
CA THR A 190 26.70 9.69 5.90
C THR A 190 25.24 10.16 5.86
N GLN A 191 24.97 11.45 5.62
CA GLN A 191 23.60 11.93 5.43
C GLN A 191 22.97 11.36 4.15
N ASP A 192 23.78 11.24 3.10
CA ASP A 192 23.35 10.88 1.74
C ASP A 192 24.06 9.61 1.21
N GLY A 193 24.63 8.78 2.10
CA GLY A 193 25.44 7.63 1.74
C GLY A 193 25.31 6.45 2.70
N TYR A 194 25.33 5.24 2.14
CA TYR A 194 25.05 4.00 2.84
C TYR A 194 25.79 2.80 2.23
N LEU A 195 25.96 1.77 3.05
CA LEU A 195 26.43 0.45 2.65
C LEU A 195 25.23 -0.45 2.39
N ASN A 196 25.28 -1.23 1.30
CA ASN A 196 24.30 -2.26 1.01
C ASN A 196 24.92 -3.65 0.96
N LEU A 197 24.20 -4.63 1.52
CA LEU A 197 24.53 -6.05 1.46
C LEU A 197 23.27 -6.85 1.10
N ASP A 198 23.24 -7.43 -0.09
CA ASP A 198 22.20 -8.33 -0.58
C ASP A 198 22.78 -9.73 -0.73
N TRP A 199 22.17 -10.70 -0.05
CA TRP A 199 22.66 -12.07 -0.04
C TRP A 199 21.50 -13.06 -0.11
N THR A 200 21.80 -14.25 -0.61
CA THR A 200 20.85 -15.35 -0.73
C THR A 200 21.56 -16.63 -0.35
N TRP A 201 20.93 -17.44 0.48
CA TRP A 201 21.33 -18.78 0.82
C TRP A 201 20.27 -19.74 0.30
N LEU A 202 20.70 -20.79 -0.40
CA LEU A 202 19.85 -21.83 -0.94
C LEU A 202 20.36 -23.18 -0.42
N GLY A 203 19.52 -23.90 0.31
CA GLY A 203 19.74 -25.29 0.68
C GLY A 203 18.71 -26.17 -0.01
N GLN A 204 19.18 -27.20 -0.73
CA GLN A 204 18.33 -28.19 -1.37
C GLN A 204 18.78 -29.59 -1.00
N ARG A 205 17.81 -30.47 -0.76
CA ARG A 205 18.03 -31.89 -0.52
C ARG A 205 17.04 -32.68 -1.35
N SER A 206 17.52 -33.71 -2.03
CA SER A 206 16.67 -34.67 -2.71
C SER A 206 17.20 -36.07 -2.45
N ARG A 207 16.34 -36.94 -1.92
CA ARG A 207 16.71 -38.29 -1.47
C ARG A 207 17.94 -38.25 -0.53
N HIS A 208 19.11 -38.69 -1.01
CA HIS A 208 20.35 -38.79 -0.24
C HIS A 208 21.36 -37.65 -0.50
N GLU A 209 21.14 -36.86 -1.54
CA GLU A 209 22.09 -35.84 -1.97
C GLU A 209 21.63 -34.45 -1.47
N GLN A 210 22.61 -33.61 -1.15
CA GLN A 210 22.38 -32.28 -0.62
C GLN A 210 23.28 -31.27 -1.33
N GLN A 211 22.73 -30.09 -1.60
CA GLN A 211 23.48 -28.96 -2.13
C GLN A 211 23.17 -27.73 -1.28
N GLN A 212 24.21 -26.96 -0.98
CA GLN A 212 24.09 -25.68 -0.31
C GLN A 212 24.89 -24.64 -1.08
N GLU A 213 24.29 -23.50 -1.33
CA GLU A 213 24.91 -22.39 -2.05
C GLU A 213 24.63 -21.08 -1.29
N MET A 214 25.64 -20.26 -1.13
CA MET A 214 25.51 -18.91 -0.58
C MET A 214 26.06 -17.90 -1.58
N THR A 215 25.20 -16.99 -2.01
CA THR A 215 25.50 -16.03 -3.06
C THR A 215 25.30 -14.62 -2.52
N VAL A 216 26.35 -13.80 -2.57
CA VAL A 216 26.28 -12.37 -2.25
C VAL A 216 26.02 -11.63 -3.54
N ASN A 217 24.81 -11.13 -3.77
CA ASN A 217 24.44 -10.47 -5.03
C ASN A 217 24.94 -9.02 -5.09
N ASN A 218 24.83 -8.28 -3.98
CA ASN A 218 25.33 -6.90 -3.86
C ASN A 218 26.10 -6.74 -2.54
N ALA A 219 27.25 -6.07 -2.60
CA ALA A 219 28.04 -5.66 -1.45
C ALA A 219 28.82 -4.40 -1.86
N TRP A 220 28.23 -3.23 -1.64
CA TRP A 220 28.80 -1.96 -2.10
C TRP A 220 28.51 -0.81 -1.15
N PHE A 221 29.33 0.23 -1.26
CA PHE A 221 29.10 1.55 -0.67
C PHE A 221 28.58 2.49 -1.74
N ARG A 222 27.60 3.33 -1.39
CA ARG A 222 27.09 4.40 -2.24
C ARG A 222 27.13 5.73 -1.52
N GLN A 223 27.50 6.77 -2.27
CA GLN A 223 27.37 8.16 -1.86
C GLN A 223 26.63 8.93 -2.95
N ASP A 224 25.52 9.57 -2.59
CA ASP A 224 24.86 10.53 -3.48
C ASP A 224 25.52 11.91 -3.34
N LEU A 225 25.64 12.59 -4.47
CA LEU A 225 26.27 13.89 -4.64
C LEU A 225 25.28 14.84 -5.30
N LEU A 226 25.08 16.03 -4.70
CA LEU A 226 24.19 17.07 -5.21
C LEU A 226 22.74 16.59 -5.45
N ARG A 227 22.34 15.45 -4.84
CA ARG A 227 21.05 14.76 -5.05
C ARG A 227 20.76 14.34 -6.49
N GLN A 228 21.74 14.48 -7.38
CA GLN A 228 21.61 14.29 -8.83
C GLN A 228 22.52 13.18 -9.35
N TYR A 229 23.63 12.94 -8.67
CA TYR A 229 24.64 11.96 -9.07
C TYR A 229 24.92 11.01 -7.92
N TYR A 230 25.44 9.83 -8.25
CA TYR A 230 25.89 8.86 -7.25
C TYR A 230 27.23 8.26 -7.65
N VAL A 231 27.99 7.86 -6.64
CA VAL A 231 29.20 7.03 -6.79
C VAL A 231 29.00 5.77 -5.96
N GLN A 232 29.24 4.62 -6.57
CA GLN A 232 29.13 3.28 -6.00
C GLN A 232 30.46 2.55 -6.14
N MET A 233 30.88 1.86 -5.08
CA MET A 233 32.10 1.05 -5.05
C MET A 233 31.85 -0.30 -4.37
N GLY A 234 32.22 -1.39 -5.01
CA GLY A 234 32.09 -2.76 -4.46
C GLY A 234 31.60 -3.76 -5.49
N ALA A 235 30.99 -4.85 -5.03
CA ALA A 235 30.34 -5.85 -5.86
C ALA A 235 28.88 -5.44 -6.11
N MET A 236 28.51 -5.16 -7.36
CA MET A 236 27.21 -4.62 -7.71
C MET A 236 26.64 -5.26 -8.98
N ASP A 237 25.34 -5.55 -8.93
CA ASP A 237 24.55 -6.01 -10.07
C ASP A 237 23.82 -4.84 -10.75
N THR A 238 22.97 -5.16 -11.71
CA THR A 238 22.31 -4.19 -12.60
C THR A 238 21.01 -3.62 -12.04
N ARG A 239 20.49 -4.14 -10.90
CA ARG A 239 19.16 -3.78 -10.38
C ARG A 239 19.02 -2.28 -10.14
N ASP A 240 20.06 -1.65 -9.60
CA ASP A 240 20.04 -0.22 -9.30
C ASP A 240 19.90 0.64 -10.57
N LEU A 241 20.58 0.27 -11.66
CA LEU A 241 20.54 0.99 -12.95
C LEU A 241 19.12 1.08 -13.52
N PHE A 242 18.34 0.00 -13.36
CA PHE A 242 16.97 -0.09 -13.85
C PHE A 242 15.94 0.56 -12.93
N SER A 243 16.36 1.08 -11.78
CA SER A 243 15.49 1.73 -10.80
C SER A 243 15.72 3.24 -10.78
N ASN A 244 14.87 3.98 -10.07
CA ASN A 244 15.09 5.42 -9.82
C ASN A 244 16.43 5.69 -9.12
N ALA A 245 16.97 4.73 -8.37
CA ALA A 245 18.27 4.84 -7.73
C ALA A 245 19.41 5.05 -8.74
N GLY A 246 19.34 4.45 -9.93
CA GLY A 246 20.34 4.53 -11.00
C GLY A 246 19.86 5.21 -12.29
N GLY A 247 18.85 6.09 -12.20
CA GLY A 247 18.39 6.88 -13.34
C GLY A 247 17.32 6.21 -14.22
N ASN A 248 16.91 4.98 -13.89
CA ASN A 248 15.94 4.17 -14.64
C ASN A 248 16.37 3.99 -16.11
N ILE A 249 17.61 3.57 -16.31
CA ILE A 249 18.23 3.36 -17.63
C ILE A 249 18.08 1.90 -18.00
N THR A 250 17.10 1.61 -18.84
CA THR A 250 16.68 0.25 -19.19
C THR A 250 17.42 -0.25 -20.43
N LEU A 251 18.24 -1.28 -20.25
CA LEU A 251 19.03 -1.95 -21.29
C LEU A 251 18.91 -3.46 -21.04
N SER A 252 17.80 -4.03 -21.52
CA SER A 252 17.33 -5.37 -21.13
C SER A 252 18.07 -6.50 -21.83
N GLN A 253 18.75 -6.23 -22.94
CA GLN A 253 19.51 -7.24 -23.69
C GLN A 253 21.03 -7.01 -23.61
N LEU A 254 21.47 -5.82 -23.19
CA LEU A 254 22.88 -5.52 -22.98
C LEU A 254 23.42 -6.37 -21.82
N PRO A 255 24.55 -7.08 -22.00
CA PRO A 255 25.16 -7.87 -20.93
C PRO A 255 25.76 -6.93 -19.90
N LEU A 256 24.96 -6.58 -18.89
CA LEU A 256 25.32 -5.64 -17.84
C LEU A 256 25.82 -6.32 -16.56
N GLY A 257 25.49 -7.61 -16.35
CA GLY A 257 26.04 -8.56 -15.38
C GLY A 257 26.36 -8.05 -13.95
N LYS A 258 27.01 -8.90 -13.16
CA LYS A 258 27.55 -8.51 -11.85
C LYS A 258 29.01 -8.10 -12.00
N ILE A 259 29.37 -6.94 -11.44
CA ILE A 259 30.72 -6.40 -11.51
C ILE A 259 31.29 -6.15 -10.11
N ARG A 260 32.60 -6.24 -9.96
CA ARG A 260 33.35 -5.74 -8.81
C ARG A 260 34.16 -4.54 -9.26
N GLY A 261 33.83 -3.35 -8.79
CA GLY A 261 34.53 -2.14 -9.23
C GLY A 261 33.85 -0.86 -8.80
N LEU A 262 33.82 0.09 -9.73
CA LEU A 262 33.28 1.43 -9.53
C LEU A 262 32.13 1.67 -10.52
N ARG A 263 31.07 2.31 -10.05
CA ARG A 263 29.95 2.81 -10.86
C ARG A 263 29.65 4.24 -10.45
N THR A 264 29.40 5.08 -11.44
CA THR A 264 28.91 6.45 -11.22
C THR A 264 27.82 6.75 -12.23
N GLY A 265 26.86 7.57 -11.85
CA GLY A 265 25.77 7.92 -12.75
C GLY A 265 24.83 8.95 -12.17
N SER A 266 23.79 9.27 -12.92
CA SER A 266 22.70 10.11 -12.46
C SER A 266 21.68 9.32 -11.65
N THR A 267 20.98 10.01 -10.74
CA THR A 267 19.96 9.41 -9.90
C THR A 267 18.67 10.23 -9.90
N ARG A 268 17.54 9.52 -9.87
CA ARG A 268 16.20 10.08 -9.70
C ARG A 268 15.60 9.77 -8.33
N ALA A 269 16.39 9.18 -7.44
CA ALA A 269 15.95 8.74 -6.13
C ALA A 269 15.45 9.90 -5.24
N TRP A 270 15.92 11.11 -5.54
CA TRP A 270 15.58 12.34 -4.81
C TRP A 270 14.40 13.10 -5.41
N ILE A 271 13.76 12.61 -6.47
CA ILE A 271 12.65 13.31 -7.14
C ILE A 271 11.35 12.59 -6.80
N ASN A 272 10.28 13.36 -6.57
CA ASN A 272 8.94 12.80 -6.38
C ASN A 272 8.42 12.15 -7.66
N PRO A 273 8.34 10.82 -7.75
CA PRO A 273 7.73 10.17 -8.88
C PRO A 273 6.24 10.02 -8.56
N VAL A 274 5.42 10.97 -9.02
CA VAL A 274 3.98 10.70 -9.18
C VAL A 274 3.86 9.68 -10.30
N GLN A 275 3.31 8.51 -9.99
CA GLN A 275 3.11 7.30 -10.81
C GLN A 275 4.13 6.19 -10.57
N GLN A 276 3.77 5.28 -9.66
CA GLN A 276 4.41 3.98 -9.52
C GLN A 276 4.07 3.09 -10.71
N SER A 277 5.09 2.52 -11.37
CA SER A 277 4.92 1.52 -12.43
C SER A 277 4.42 0.20 -11.87
N LYS A 278 3.39 -0.36 -12.49
CA LYS A 278 3.13 -1.81 -12.42
C LYS A 278 4.18 -2.51 -13.28
N GLY A 279 4.79 -3.58 -12.76
CA GLY A 279 5.69 -4.42 -13.57
C GLY A 279 4.97 -5.07 -14.74
N THR A 280 5.71 -5.54 -15.75
CA THR A 280 5.14 -6.29 -16.87
C THR A 280 4.30 -7.43 -16.30
N PRO A 281 2.98 -7.47 -16.56
CA PRO A 281 2.13 -8.53 -16.05
C PRO A 281 2.62 -9.85 -16.62
N ILE A 282 3.01 -10.78 -15.74
CA ILE A 282 3.32 -12.14 -16.14
C ILE A 282 2.00 -12.88 -16.20
N THR A 283 1.47 -13.07 -17.41
CA THR A 283 0.26 -13.86 -17.62
C THR A 283 0.61 -15.31 -17.90
N VAL A 284 -0.04 -16.23 -17.19
CA VAL A 284 0.11 -17.68 -17.34
C VAL A 284 -1.23 -18.28 -17.71
N LEU A 285 -1.25 -19.22 -18.64
CA LEU A 285 -2.46 -19.84 -19.19
C LEU A 285 -2.68 -21.23 -18.59
N LEU A 286 -3.37 -21.33 -17.46
CA LEU A 286 -3.51 -22.57 -16.69
C LEU A 286 -4.72 -23.38 -17.14
N SER A 287 -4.50 -24.68 -17.35
CA SER A 287 -5.53 -25.69 -17.63
C SER A 287 -6.25 -26.17 -16.37
N HIS A 288 -5.50 -26.30 -15.26
CA HIS A 288 -6.01 -26.69 -13.95
C HIS A 288 -5.59 -25.71 -12.87
N ASP A 289 -6.19 -25.86 -11.70
CA ASP A 289 -5.64 -25.27 -10.48
C ASP A 289 -4.21 -25.81 -10.28
N ALA A 290 -3.26 -24.90 -10.15
CA ALA A 290 -1.85 -25.24 -10.20
C ALA A 290 -1.06 -24.44 -9.18
N ARG A 291 -0.06 -25.10 -8.58
CA ARG A 291 1.03 -24.42 -7.87
C ARG A 291 2.06 -23.99 -8.90
N ILE A 292 2.36 -22.70 -8.97
CA ILE A 292 3.39 -22.14 -9.82
C ILE A 292 4.55 -21.69 -8.95
N ASP A 293 5.71 -22.31 -9.13
CA ASP A 293 6.95 -21.82 -8.55
C ASP A 293 7.60 -20.87 -9.55
N ALA A 294 7.64 -19.58 -9.22
CA ALA A 294 8.33 -18.57 -9.99
C ALA A 294 9.79 -18.47 -9.54
N ARG A 295 10.71 -18.74 -10.45
CA ARG A 295 12.16 -18.79 -10.18
C ARG A 295 12.94 -17.81 -11.04
N ARG A 296 14.02 -17.26 -10.49
CA ARG A 296 15.06 -16.52 -11.22
C ARG A 296 16.33 -17.35 -11.17
N GLY A 297 16.66 -18.06 -12.26
CA GLY A 297 17.68 -19.11 -12.20
C GLY A 297 17.28 -20.19 -11.18
N ASN A 298 18.16 -20.52 -10.24
CA ASN A 298 17.89 -21.48 -9.16
C ASN A 298 17.12 -20.89 -7.96
N GLN A 299 16.98 -19.56 -7.88
CA GLN A 299 16.33 -18.86 -6.77
C GLN A 299 14.80 -18.93 -6.89
N LEU A 300 14.11 -19.43 -5.87
CA LEU A 300 12.65 -19.33 -5.77
C LEU A 300 12.26 -17.91 -5.34
N LEU A 301 11.56 -17.17 -6.21
CA LEU A 301 11.06 -15.82 -5.92
C LEU A 301 9.76 -15.90 -5.11
N ALA A 302 8.84 -16.73 -5.55
CA ALA A 302 7.55 -16.97 -4.90
C ALA A 302 6.93 -18.28 -5.42
N SER A 303 6.07 -18.89 -4.60
CA SER A 303 5.18 -19.97 -5.02
C SER A 303 3.74 -19.47 -4.95
N PHE A 304 2.98 -19.63 -6.02
CA PHE A 304 1.59 -19.18 -6.15
C PHE A 304 0.68 -20.39 -6.33
N TYR A 305 -0.47 -20.43 -5.66
CA TYR A 305 -1.54 -21.37 -5.99
C TYR A 305 -2.61 -20.61 -6.76
N LEU A 306 -2.74 -20.90 -8.05
CA LEU A 306 -3.61 -20.17 -8.97
C LEU A 306 -4.62 -21.11 -9.61
N ASN A 307 -5.83 -20.58 -9.85
CA ASN A 307 -6.92 -21.34 -10.45
C ASN A 307 -6.74 -21.50 -11.96
N ALA A 308 -7.37 -22.50 -12.56
CA ALA A 308 -7.48 -22.64 -14.03
C ALA A 308 -7.94 -21.32 -14.69
N GLY A 309 -7.27 -20.85 -15.75
CA GLY A 309 -7.41 -19.44 -16.15
C GLY A 309 -6.24 -18.85 -16.92
N ALA A 310 -6.50 -17.78 -17.67
CA ALA A 310 -5.48 -16.77 -17.90
C ALA A 310 -5.28 -15.99 -16.59
N GLN A 311 -4.25 -16.35 -15.83
CA GLN A 311 -3.95 -15.77 -14.53
C GLN A 311 -2.77 -14.82 -14.62
N ASN A 312 -2.85 -13.67 -13.96
CA ASN A 312 -1.71 -12.78 -13.79
C ASN A 312 -1.01 -13.11 -12.47
N LEU A 313 0.31 -13.31 -12.51
CA LEU A 313 1.08 -13.47 -11.28
C LEU A 313 1.14 -12.14 -10.53
N ASP A 314 0.96 -12.19 -9.21
CA ASP A 314 1.25 -11.05 -8.34
C ASP A 314 2.76 -10.85 -8.23
N THR A 315 3.29 -10.00 -9.09
CA THR A 315 4.73 -9.68 -9.18
C THR A 315 5.14 -8.52 -8.26
N ARG A 316 4.31 -8.12 -7.30
CA ARG A 316 4.67 -7.04 -6.35
C ARG A 316 5.88 -7.40 -5.48
N ALA A 317 6.00 -8.67 -5.10
CA ALA A 317 7.14 -9.17 -4.32
C ALA A 317 8.38 -9.46 -5.17
N PHE A 318 8.29 -9.35 -6.51
CA PHE A 318 9.43 -9.62 -7.38
C PHE A 318 10.43 -8.45 -7.29
N PRO A 319 11.74 -8.69 -7.34
CA PRO A 319 12.73 -7.61 -7.41
C PRO A 319 12.52 -6.66 -8.61
N ASP A 320 12.95 -5.41 -8.49
CA ASP A 320 13.05 -4.52 -9.66
C ASP A 320 14.10 -5.00 -10.64
N GLY A 321 13.91 -4.61 -11.91
CA GLY A 321 14.83 -4.91 -13.00
C GLY A 321 14.17 -5.64 -14.16
N SER A 322 15.00 -6.02 -15.11
CA SER A 322 14.62 -6.80 -16.30
C SER A 322 15.35 -8.14 -16.25
N TYR A 323 14.62 -9.24 -16.12
CA TYR A 323 15.19 -10.59 -16.06
C TYR A 323 14.16 -11.64 -16.50
N THR A 324 14.64 -12.82 -16.88
CA THR A 324 13.77 -13.96 -17.21
C THR A 324 13.30 -14.66 -15.94
N VAL A 325 12.00 -14.88 -15.83
CA VAL A 325 11.37 -15.69 -14.78
C VAL A 325 11.04 -17.05 -15.37
N THR A 326 11.58 -18.11 -14.76
CA THR A 326 11.21 -19.50 -15.04
C THR A 326 10.03 -19.87 -14.16
N LEU A 327 8.90 -20.23 -14.77
CA LEU A 327 7.67 -20.65 -14.12
C LEU A 327 7.57 -22.16 -14.21
N SER A 328 7.72 -22.85 -13.08
CA SER A 328 7.47 -24.29 -12.98
C SER A 328 6.03 -24.50 -12.50
N ILE A 329 5.19 -25.08 -13.37
CA ILE A 329 3.76 -25.23 -13.14
C ILE A 329 3.49 -26.67 -12.70
N TYR A 330 3.05 -26.82 -11.44
CA TYR A 330 2.69 -28.08 -10.82
C TYR A 330 1.17 -28.19 -10.76
N GLU A 331 0.60 -29.16 -11.46
CA GLU A 331 -0.82 -29.53 -11.33
C GLU A 331 -0.88 -30.75 -10.38
N ASN A 332 -1.69 -30.71 -9.31
CA ASN A 332 -1.72 -31.75 -8.27
C ASN A 332 -0.35 -32.09 -7.64
N ASN A 333 0.47 -31.09 -7.33
CA ASN A 333 1.85 -31.26 -6.86
C ASN A 333 2.80 -32.01 -7.83
N ARG A 334 2.34 -32.29 -9.06
CA ARG A 334 3.11 -32.95 -10.11
C ARG A 334 3.52 -31.93 -11.17
N LEU A 335 4.79 -31.92 -11.60
CA LEU A 335 5.25 -30.93 -12.58
C LEU A 335 4.73 -31.28 -13.97
N THR A 336 3.89 -30.41 -14.53
CA THR A 336 3.32 -30.66 -15.86
C THR A 336 4.07 -29.92 -16.96
N ARG A 337 4.62 -28.73 -16.66
CA ARG A 337 5.36 -27.91 -17.64
C ARG A 337 6.18 -26.78 -17.00
N THR A 338 7.16 -26.30 -17.76
CA THR A 338 8.01 -25.15 -17.40
C THR A 338 7.99 -24.09 -18.50
N GLU A 339 7.72 -22.83 -18.14
CA GLU A 339 7.65 -21.68 -19.06
C GLU A 339 8.70 -20.62 -18.68
N GLN A 340 9.33 -19.96 -19.66
CA GLN A 340 10.24 -18.84 -19.40
C GLN A 340 9.61 -17.56 -19.91
N VAL A 341 9.33 -16.64 -19.00
CA VAL A 341 8.67 -15.36 -19.29
C VAL A 341 9.62 -14.22 -18.89
N PRO A 342 9.93 -13.29 -19.81
CA PRO A 342 10.69 -12.10 -19.45
C PRO A 342 9.82 -11.19 -18.58
N PHE A 343 10.39 -10.75 -17.45
CA PHE A 343 9.78 -9.82 -16.53
C PHE A 343 10.55 -8.50 -16.58
N THR A 344 9.85 -7.38 -16.53
CA THR A 344 10.47 -6.05 -16.43
C THR A 344 9.62 -5.18 -15.53
N ARG A 345 10.20 -4.66 -14.44
CA ARG A 345 9.54 -3.69 -13.58
C ARG A 345 10.42 -2.45 -13.49
N THR A 346 10.03 -1.45 -14.28
CA THR A 346 10.75 -0.20 -14.48
C THR A 346 9.73 0.93 -14.35
N GLY A 347 9.95 1.86 -13.41
CA GLY A 347 9.16 3.07 -13.23
C GLY A 347 8.78 3.72 -14.55
N ILE A 348 7.54 4.15 -14.77
CA ILE A 348 7.26 5.09 -15.87
C ILE A 348 7.68 6.45 -15.34
N THR A 349 8.97 6.75 -15.45
CA THR A 349 9.50 8.06 -15.07
C THR A 349 9.37 9.02 -16.24
N PRO A 350 8.92 10.28 -16.03
CA PRO A 350 8.82 11.28 -17.10
C PRO A 350 10.13 11.46 -17.88
N PHE A 351 10.06 11.70 -19.18
CA PHE A 351 11.26 11.97 -20.00
C PHE A 351 11.62 13.46 -19.97
N ASP A 352 12.19 13.92 -18.86
CA ASP A 352 12.46 15.34 -18.57
C ASP A 352 13.95 15.70 -18.46
N ARG A 353 14.84 14.71 -18.37
CA ARG A 353 16.29 14.92 -18.18
C ARG A 353 17.14 13.81 -18.76
N VAL A 354 18.39 14.17 -19.05
CA VAL A 354 19.43 13.22 -19.45
C VAL A 354 19.86 12.40 -18.25
N GLU A 355 19.76 11.08 -18.37
CA GLU A 355 20.27 10.13 -17.38
C GLU A 355 21.47 9.38 -17.95
N TRP A 356 22.46 9.05 -17.15
CA TRP A 356 23.63 8.31 -17.61
C TRP A 356 24.25 7.45 -16.49
N PHE A 357 24.99 6.43 -16.88
CA PHE A 357 25.87 5.68 -15.98
C PHE A 357 27.17 5.30 -16.69
N LEU A 358 28.22 5.15 -15.89
CA LEU A 358 29.52 4.62 -16.25
C LEU A 358 29.92 3.61 -15.18
N GLN A 359 30.35 2.42 -15.57
CA GLN A 359 30.87 1.43 -14.64
C GLN A 359 32.07 0.68 -15.22
N ALA A 360 33.04 0.39 -14.37
CA ALA A 360 34.26 -0.32 -14.75
C ALA A 360 34.77 -1.18 -13.59
N GLY A 361 35.32 -2.35 -13.92
CA GLY A 361 35.84 -3.28 -12.94
C GLY A 361 36.07 -4.66 -13.52
N GLU A 362 35.87 -5.67 -12.69
CA GLU A 362 36.00 -7.07 -13.06
C GLU A 362 34.63 -7.77 -13.06
N THR A 363 34.43 -8.72 -13.97
CA THR A 363 33.27 -9.60 -13.97
C THR A 363 33.28 -10.48 -12.71
N ASP A 364 32.13 -10.62 -12.07
CA ASP A 364 31.94 -11.50 -10.92
C ASP A 364 31.22 -12.77 -11.35
N ASN A 365 31.97 -13.77 -11.81
CA ASN A 365 31.41 -15.05 -12.25
C ASN A 365 31.34 -16.01 -11.05
N SER A 366 30.20 -16.71 -10.93
CA SER A 366 29.94 -17.69 -9.88
C SER A 366 30.58 -19.05 -10.13
N ASP A 367 31.02 -19.34 -11.36
CA ASP A 367 31.70 -20.59 -11.70
C ASP A 367 33.19 -20.52 -11.31
N ALA A 368 33.63 -21.49 -10.51
CA ALA A 368 34.99 -21.59 -10.00
C ALA A 368 36.07 -21.72 -11.10
N ASP A 369 35.65 -22.11 -12.32
CA ASP A 369 36.54 -22.35 -13.47
C ASP A 369 36.68 -21.14 -14.42
N GLU A 370 35.89 -20.07 -14.26
CA GLU A 370 35.95 -18.90 -15.15
C GLU A 370 36.80 -17.75 -14.56
N GLN A 371 37.84 -17.34 -15.32
CA GLN A 371 38.67 -16.19 -14.96
C GLN A 371 37.88 -14.88 -15.00
N ARG A 372 38.02 -14.06 -13.95
CA ARG A 372 37.52 -12.68 -13.92
C ARG A 372 38.11 -11.87 -15.07
N ARG A 373 37.27 -11.08 -15.74
CA ARG A 373 37.66 -10.26 -16.90
C ARG A 373 37.41 -8.80 -16.62
N ALA A 374 38.29 -7.94 -17.14
CA ALA A 374 38.05 -6.50 -17.11
C ALA A 374 36.87 -6.16 -18.03
N VAL A 375 35.94 -5.35 -17.51
CA VAL A 375 34.78 -4.84 -18.23
C VAL A 375 34.62 -3.34 -17.99
N ALA A 376 34.23 -2.63 -19.04
CA ALA A 376 33.77 -1.26 -18.97
C ALA A 376 32.41 -1.12 -19.66
N GLN A 377 31.48 -0.42 -19.03
CA GLN A 377 30.12 -0.23 -19.50
C GLN A 377 29.68 1.21 -19.33
N ALA A 378 28.87 1.68 -20.27
CA ALA A 378 28.33 3.02 -20.26
C ALA A 378 26.90 2.98 -20.81
N GLY A 379 26.04 3.86 -20.30
CA GLY A 379 24.71 4.06 -20.88
C GLY A 379 24.20 5.47 -20.66
N VAL A 380 23.32 5.91 -21.54
CA VAL A 380 22.68 7.22 -21.53
C VAL A 380 21.23 7.09 -21.96
N ARG A 381 20.33 7.80 -21.28
CA ARG A 381 18.93 8.00 -21.68
C ARG A 381 18.71 9.48 -21.95
N LEU A 382 18.42 9.80 -23.20
CA LEU A 382 18.23 11.15 -23.71
C LEU A 382 16.72 11.41 -23.92
N PRO A 383 16.11 12.37 -23.21
CA PRO A 383 14.75 12.79 -23.48
C PRO A 383 14.73 13.60 -24.77
N VAL A 384 14.11 13.07 -25.82
CA VAL A 384 13.95 13.78 -27.11
C VAL A 384 12.74 14.71 -27.04
N THR A 385 11.67 14.25 -26.39
CA THR A 385 10.48 15.05 -26.05
C THR A 385 9.96 14.62 -24.66
N PRO A 386 9.00 15.34 -24.04
CA PRO A 386 8.39 14.89 -22.79
C PRO A 386 7.75 13.50 -22.84
N THR A 387 7.47 12.98 -24.04
CA THR A 387 6.83 11.68 -24.29
C THR A 387 7.73 10.68 -25.02
N LEU A 388 8.96 11.07 -25.41
CA LEU A 388 9.88 10.23 -26.19
C LEU A 388 11.30 10.29 -25.60
N ALA A 389 11.90 9.13 -25.33
CA ALA A 389 13.29 9.00 -24.92
C ALA A 389 14.07 7.99 -25.77
N LEU A 390 15.34 8.30 -26.01
CA LEU A 390 16.32 7.41 -26.64
C LEU A 390 17.30 6.94 -25.57
N THR A 391 17.32 5.65 -25.29
CA THR A 391 18.28 5.01 -24.39
C THR A 391 19.34 4.28 -25.21
N SER A 392 20.62 4.48 -24.92
CA SER A 392 21.73 3.81 -25.59
C SER A 392 22.73 3.33 -24.56
N GLY A 393 23.32 2.16 -24.74
CA GLY A 393 24.35 1.65 -23.85
C GLY A 393 25.30 0.70 -24.55
N ALA A 394 26.53 0.63 -24.04
CA ALA A 394 27.58 -0.19 -24.57
C ALA A 394 28.31 -0.95 -23.46
N THR A 395 28.70 -2.19 -23.76
CA THR A 395 29.55 -3.03 -22.93
C THR A 395 30.83 -3.34 -23.72
N VAL A 396 31.99 -3.12 -23.11
CA VAL A 396 33.29 -3.41 -23.70
C VAL A 396 34.04 -4.37 -22.76
N MET A 397 34.45 -5.50 -23.32
CA MET A 397 35.30 -6.50 -22.69
C MET A 397 36.53 -6.73 -23.58
N ARG A 398 37.50 -7.54 -23.13
CA ARG A 398 38.76 -7.78 -23.85
C ARG A 398 38.57 -8.24 -25.30
N ASN A 399 37.61 -9.15 -25.55
CA ASN A 399 37.37 -9.74 -26.86
C ASN A 399 35.96 -9.47 -27.43
N GLN A 400 35.05 -8.93 -26.62
CA GLN A 400 33.65 -8.76 -27.00
C GLN A 400 33.16 -7.33 -26.74
N ARG A 401 32.31 -6.83 -27.64
CA ARG A 401 31.70 -5.50 -27.55
C ARG A 401 30.23 -5.62 -27.88
N PHE A 402 29.40 -4.95 -27.09
CA PHE A 402 27.96 -4.93 -27.27
C PHE A 402 27.47 -3.49 -27.26
N ILE A 403 26.43 -3.22 -28.04
CA ILE A 403 25.69 -1.97 -28.03
C ILE A 403 24.19 -2.26 -28.10
N GLU A 404 23.42 -1.67 -27.20
CA GLU A 404 21.95 -1.70 -27.23
C GLU A 404 21.42 -0.27 -27.39
N ASN A 405 20.45 -0.10 -28.27
CA ASN A 405 19.70 1.14 -28.41
C ASN A 405 18.22 0.85 -28.19
N ALA A 406 17.53 1.68 -27.43
CA ALA A 406 16.10 1.58 -27.17
C ALA A 406 15.42 2.93 -27.37
N LEU A 407 14.23 2.90 -27.99
CA LEU A 407 13.35 4.05 -28.15
C LEU A 407 12.10 3.80 -27.31
N ASP A 408 11.87 4.67 -26.33
CA ASP A 408 10.73 4.62 -25.41
C ASP A 408 9.78 5.76 -25.73
N TRP A 409 8.50 5.47 -25.93
CA TRP A 409 7.46 6.48 -26.14
C TRP A 409 6.27 6.21 -25.23
N SER A 410 5.77 7.22 -24.54
CA SER A 410 4.58 7.10 -23.69
C SER A 410 3.75 8.36 -23.73
N ARG A 411 2.43 8.20 -23.91
CA ARG A 411 1.50 9.32 -23.97
C ARG A 411 0.13 8.92 -23.40
N GLY A 412 -0.40 9.77 -22.53
CA GLY A 412 -1.81 9.75 -22.14
C GLY A 412 -2.65 10.55 -23.13
N PHE A 413 -3.82 10.04 -23.47
CA PHE A 413 -4.84 10.70 -24.28
C PHE A 413 -6.00 11.07 -23.37
N ASN A 414 -6.30 12.36 -23.22
CA ASN A 414 -7.35 12.84 -22.29
C ASN A 414 -8.50 13.54 -23.03
N ALA A 415 -8.56 13.42 -24.36
CA ALA A 415 -9.58 14.06 -25.19
C ALA A 415 -9.73 13.32 -26.53
N GLY A 416 -10.80 12.53 -26.69
CA GLY A 416 -11.13 11.84 -27.92
C GLY A 416 -11.92 10.54 -27.71
N PRO A 417 -12.17 9.76 -28.79
CA PRO A 417 -12.76 8.41 -28.74
C PRO A 417 -11.78 7.33 -28.20
N VAL A 418 -10.57 7.74 -27.80
CA VAL A 418 -9.47 6.95 -27.28
C VAL A 418 -8.96 7.75 -26.07
N ASP A 419 -9.40 7.39 -24.88
CA ASP A 419 -8.90 7.94 -23.60
C ASP A 419 -7.73 7.02 -23.14
N GLY A 420 -7.06 7.28 -22.03
CA GLY A 420 -6.06 6.37 -21.46
C GLY A 420 -4.63 6.42 -22.04
N VAL A 421 -3.80 5.43 -21.69
CA VAL A 421 -2.33 5.52 -21.81
C VAL A 421 -1.79 4.50 -22.82
N LEU A 422 -1.03 4.99 -23.79
CA LEU A 422 -0.24 4.18 -24.72
C LEU A 422 1.24 4.30 -24.39
N SER A 423 1.91 3.18 -24.21
CA SER A 423 3.37 3.13 -24.08
C SER A 423 3.97 2.10 -25.02
N THR A 424 5.04 2.49 -25.70
CA THR A 424 5.78 1.64 -26.63
C THR A 424 7.27 1.68 -26.32
N ARG A 425 7.93 0.55 -26.58
CA ARG A 425 9.38 0.42 -26.47
C ARG A 425 9.90 -0.45 -27.60
N PHE A 426 10.94 0.03 -28.26
CA PHE A 426 11.65 -0.73 -29.28
C PHE A 426 13.13 -0.75 -28.90
N SER A 427 13.71 -1.91 -28.63
CA SER A 427 15.16 -2.03 -28.43
C SER A 427 15.82 -2.94 -29.44
N TYR A 428 17.10 -2.68 -29.70
CA TYR A 428 17.94 -3.41 -30.62
C TYR A 428 19.35 -3.56 -30.05
N LEU A 429 19.83 -4.80 -29.93
CA LEU A 429 21.16 -5.17 -29.48
C LEU A 429 22.01 -5.61 -30.68
N TYR A 430 23.27 -5.19 -30.69
CA TYR A 430 24.30 -5.66 -31.60
C TYR A 430 25.58 -6.03 -30.84
N GLY A 431 26.16 -7.19 -31.14
CA GLY A 431 27.41 -7.70 -30.59
C GLY A 431 28.48 -7.92 -31.66
N SER A 432 29.76 -7.85 -31.26
CA SER A 432 30.91 -7.97 -32.15
C SER A 432 31.13 -9.37 -32.74
N GLU A 433 30.54 -10.41 -32.15
CA GLU A 433 30.66 -11.82 -32.58
C GLU A 433 29.34 -12.35 -33.17
N GLY A 434 28.59 -11.48 -33.85
CA GLY A 434 27.37 -11.86 -34.57
C GLY A 434 26.09 -11.85 -33.73
N GLN A 435 26.16 -11.53 -32.44
CA GLN A 435 24.97 -11.44 -31.59
C GLN A 435 24.06 -10.29 -32.03
N ARG A 436 22.75 -10.57 -32.12
CA ARG A 436 21.71 -9.60 -32.44
C ARG A 436 20.48 -9.87 -31.59
N GLY A 437 19.90 -8.81 -31.05
CA GLY A 437 18.67 -8.89 -30.26
C GLY A 437 17.71 -7.77 -30.62
N ASN A 438 16.42 -8.01 -30.43
CA ASN A 438 15.44 -6.93 -30.44
C ASN A 438 14.28 -7.19 -29.47
N ILE A 439 13.81 -6.12 -28.82
CA ILE A 439 12.58 -6.12 -28.01
C ILE A 439 11.58 -5.16 -28.64
N GLN A 440 10.31 -5.57 -28.68
CA GLN A 440 9.18 -4.73 -29.11
C GLN A 440 8.08 -4.88 -28.08
N GLN A 441 7.72 -3.77 -27.44
CA GLN A 441 6.67 -3.73 -26.43
C GLN A 441 5.69 -2.62 -26.77
N ILE A 442 4.40 -2.93 -26.73
CA ILE A 442 3.31 -1.99 -26.91
C ILE A 442 2.28 -2.33 -25.82
N SER A 443 1.90 -1.36 -25.01
CA SER A 443 0.81 -1.50 -24.05
C SER A 443 -0.12 -0.32 -24.11
N TYR A 444 -1.41 -0.61 -24.13
CA TYR A 444 -2.49 0.35 -24.14
C TYR A 444 -3.50 -0.02 -23.07
N SER A 445 -3.99 0.96 -22.33
CA SER A 445 -5.04 0.76 -21.33
C SER A 445 -6.00 1.95 -21.28
N ASP A 446 -7.26 1.68 -21.58
CA ASP A 446 -8.37 2.63 -21.54
C ASP A 446 -9.73 1.91 -21.56
N GLY A 447 -10.20 1.46 -20.40
CA GLY A 447 -11.38 0.59 -20.30
C GLY A 447 -11.16 -0.83 -20.86
N PHE A 448 -10.54 -0.96 -22.03
CA PHE A 448 -9.94 -2.18 -22.56
C PHE A 448 -8.41 -2.16 -22.39
N SER A 449 -7.78 -3.33 -22.40
CA SER A 449 -6.33 -3.47 -22.33
C SER A 449 -5.80 -4.21 -23.55
N LEU A 450 -4.69 -3.73 -24.10
CA LEU A 450 -3.93 -4.40 -25.15
C LEU A 450 -2.47 -4.40 -24.73
N SER A 451 -1.84 -5.57 -24.74
CA SER A 451 -0.40 -5.69 -24.57
C SER A 451 0.19 -6.61 -25.63
N VAL A 452 1.26 -6.15 -26.25
CA VAL A 452 2.07 -6.89 -27.22
C VAL A 452 3.49 -6.83 -26.71
N TYR A 453 4.11 -7.99 -26.51
CA TYR A 453 5.49 -8.09 -26.10
C TYR A 453 6.19 -9.13 -26.97
N ARG A 454 7.30 -8.74 -27.59
CA ARG A 454 8.14 -9.61 -28.40
C ARG A 454 9.58 -9.42 -27.98
N ASN A 455 10.27 -10.52 -27.71
CA ASN A 455 11.70 -10.55 -27.44
C ASN A 455 12.34 -11.58 -28.39
N ALA A 456 13.38 -11.19 -29.10
CA ALA A 456 14.17 -12.09 -29.92
C ALA A 456 15.65 -11.84 -29.67
N LEU A 457 16.40 -12.94 -29.53
CA LEU A 457 17.84 -12.94 -29.42
C LEU A 457 18.39 -14.05 -30.32
N SER A 458 19.46 -13.72 -31.04
CA SER A 458 20.15 -14.64 -31.95
C SER A 458 21.66 -14.41 -31.85
N ALA A 459 22.43 -15.48 -31.95
CA ALA A 459 23.89 -15.46 -31.96
C ALA A 459 24.40 -16.52 -32.95
N ASP A 460 25.65 -16.39 -33.40
CA ASP A 460 26.25 -17.35 -34.34
C ASP A 460 26.41 -18.75 -33.73
N ASN A 461 26.59 -18.83 -32.42
CA ASN A 461 26.54 -20.07 -31.64
C ASN A 461 25.40 -20.03 -30.63
N CYS A 462 24.38 -20.87 -30.85
CA CYS A 462 23.22 -20.97 -29.96
C CYS A 462 23.46 -21.87 -28.73
N ASN A 463 24.67 -22.42 -28.55
CA ASN A 463 24.98 -23.29 -27.41
C ASN A 463 25.23 -22.47 -26.13
N THR A 464 24.47 -22.78 -25.08
CA THR A 464 24.42 -22.04 -23.80
C THR A 464 25.42 -22.54 -22.75
N ARG A 465 26.46 -23.27 -23.15
CA ARG A 465 27.43 -23.92 -22.24
C ARG A 465 28.22 -22.99 -21.32
N SER A 466 28.36 -21.71 -21.67
CA SER A 466 29.01 -20.71 -20.82
C SER A 466 27.93 -19.82 -20.20
N ALA A 467 27.62 -20.05 -18.93
CA ALA A 467 26.69 -19.25 -18.14
C ALA A 467 27.38 -18.02 -17.48
N GLY A 468 28.58 -17.65 -17.96
CA GLY A 468 29.34 -16.50 -17.48
C GLY A 468 28.79 -15.14 -17.92
N PHE A 469 29.45 -14.06 -17.49
CA PHE A 469 29.18 -12.68 -17.86
C PHE A 469 29.15 -12.41 -19.39
N ASP A 470 29.79 -13.28 -20.18
CA ASP A 470 29.83 -13.26 -21.66
C ASP A 470 28.56 -13.83 -22.33
N ALA A 471 27.61 -14.36 -21.56
CA ALA A 471 26.50 -15.17 -22.07
C ALA A 471 25.33 -14.32 -22.63
N VAL A 472 25.56 -13.63 -23.74
CA VAL A 472 24.50 -13.44 -24.75
C VAL A 472 24.43 -14.72 -25.60
N ASN A 473 24.43 -15.88 -24.95
CA ASN A 473 24.47 -17.20 -25.56
C ASN A 473 23.10 -17.83 -25.41
N GLY A 474 22.45 -18.11 -26.53
CA GLY A 474 21.10 -18.67 -26.61
C GLY A 474 20.29 -17.98 -27.70
N CYS A 475 19.68 -18.78 -28.58
CA CYS A 475 18.81 -18.26 -29.63
C CYS A 475 17.37 -18.54 -29.25
N TYR A 476 16.62 -17.50 -28.91
CA TYR A 476 15.23 -17.62 -28.52
C TYR A 476 14.39 -16.48 -29.10
N ARG A 477 13.10 -16.76 -29.25
CA ARG A 477 12.09 -15.81 -29.68
C ARG A 477 10.81 -16.05 -28.92
N SER A 478 10.39 -15.08 -28.13
CA SER A 478 9.09 -15.07 -27.47
C SER A 478 8.21 -13.95 -28.03
N LEU A 479 6.94 -14.25 -28.23
CA LEU A 479 5.88 -13.30 -28.58
C LEU A 479 4.69 -13.61 -27.68
N SER A 480 4.17 -12.59 -26.98
CA SER A 480 2.95 -12.64 -26.20
C SER A 480 2.06 -11.46 -26.56
N VAL A 481 0.80 -11.74 -26.88
CA VAL A 481 -0.23 -10.75 -27.17
C VAL A 481 -1.40 -11.02 -26.23
N MET A 482 -1.88 -10.01 -25.53
CA MET A 482 -3.07 -10.08 -24.69
C MET A 482 -3.98 -8.91 -25.01
N PHE A 483 -5.25 -9.21 -25.27
CA PHE A 483 -6.30 -8.23 -25.46
C PHE A 483 -7.43 -8.56 -24.49
N SER A 484 -7.94 -7.57 -23.79
CA SER A 484 -9.09 -7.74 -22.91
C SER A 484 -10.01 -6.53 -22.91
N VAL A 485 -11.32 -6.77 -22.89
CA VAL A 485 -12.33 -5.72 -23.03
C VAL A 485 -13.57 -6.06 -22.21
N PRO A 486 -14.13 -5.10 -21.45
CA PRO A 486 -15.43 -5.27 -20.81
C PRO A 486 -16.55 -5.22 -21.86
N VAL A 487 -17.45 -6.19 -21.84
CA VAL A 487 -18.62 -6.33 -22.71
C VAL A 487 -19.87 -6.47 -21.83
N GLY A 488 -20.49 -5.34 -21.47
CA GLY A 488 -21.57 -5.33 -20.47
C GLY A 488 -21.06 -5.73 -19.09
N SER A 489 -21.70 -6.71 -18.44
CA SER A 489 -21.23 -7.31 -17.18
C SER A 489 -20.15 -8.38 -17.40
N TRP A 490 -19.85 -8.74 -18.64
CA TRP A 490 -18.86 -9.76 -18.98
C TRP A 490 -17.51 -9.13 -19.29
N TYR A 491 -16.46 -9.88 -19.07
CA TYR A 491 -15.10 -9.52 -19.44
C TYR A 491 -14.60 -10.51 -20.48
N ALA A 492 -14.29 -10.02 -21.68
CA ALA A 492 -13.74 -10.82 -22.76
C ALA A 492 -12.23 -10.70 -22.79
N SER A 493 -11.53 -11.82 -22.96
CA SER A 493 -10.08 -11.87 -23.07
C SER A 493 -9.64 -12.75 -24.23
N LEU A 494 -8.56 -12.36 -24.89
CA LEU A 494 -7.92 -13.10 -25.98
C LEU A 494 -6.40 -12.99 -25.84
N GLY A 495 -5.75 -14.13 -25.63
CA GLY A 495 -4.31 -14.28 -25.50
C GLY A 495 -3.70 -15.13 -26.62
N TYR A 496 -2.52 -14.74 -27.06
CA TYR A 496 -1.68 -15.51 -27.99
C TYR A 496 -0.23 -15.54 -27.51
N SER A 497 0.41 -16.71 -27.56
CA SER A 497 1.84 -16.87 -27.32
C SER A 497 2.52 -17.74 -28.41
N ASP A 498 3.71 -17.33 -28.86
CA ASP A 498 4.65 -18.13 -29.69
C ASP A 498 6.03 -18.02 -29.05
N ASN A 499 6.50 -19.12 -28.45
CA ASN A 499 7.84 -19.20 -27.89
C ASN A 499 8.67 -20.19 -28.71
N ARG A 500 9.90 -19.83 -29.03
CA ARG A 500 10.87 -20.66 -29.75
C ARG A 500 12.20 -20.58 -29.06
N ASN A 501 12.86 -21.71 -28.92
CA ASN A 501 14.21 -21.81 -28.38
C ASN A 501 15.02 -22.82 -29.19
N GLU A 502 16.25 -22.47 -29.56
CA GLU A 502 17.12 -23.32 -30.37
C GLU A 502 17.96 -24.31 -29.54
N GLY A 503 17.94 -24.19 -28.20
CA GLY A 503 18.57 -25.13 -27.28
C GLY A 503 18.92 -24.46 -25.95
N ARG A 504 18.61 -25.12 -24.82
CA ARG A 504 18.88 -24.57 -23.48
C ARG A 504 19.28 -25.65 -22.49
N TYR A 505 20.11 -25.29 -21.53
CA TYR A 505 20.22 -26.05 -20.28
C TYR A 505 19.04 -25.70 -19.38
N VAL A 506 18.40 -26.73 -18.84
CA VAL A 506 17.38 -26.62 -17.79
C VAL A 506 17.80 -27.46 -16.61
N SER A 507 17.33 -27.13 -15.41
CA SER A 507 17.47 -28.06 -14.29
C SER A 507 16.66 -29.33 -14.58
N ARG A 508 17.14 -30.51 -14.18
CA ARG A 508 16.49 -31.80 -14.47
C ARG A 508 15.03 -31.81 -14.00
N ARG A 509 14.77 -31.19 -12.84
CA ARG A 509 13.42 -30.99 -12.30
C ARG A 509 12.51 -30.10 -13.13
N GLU A 510 12.99 -29.42 -14.16
CA GLU A 510 12.14 -28.61 -15.06
C GLU A 510 11.69 -29.42 -16.28
N LEU A 511 12.26 -30.62 -16.48
CA LEU A 511 11.82 -31.56 -17.50
C LEU A 511 10.42 -32.07 -17.14
N PRO A 512 9.52 -32.24 -18.11
CA PRO A 512 8.25 -32.91 -17.90
C PRO A 512 8.44 -34.31 -17.31
N ASP A 513 7.53 -34.76 -16.45
CA ASP A 513 7.60 -36.09 -15.83
C ASP A 513 7.52 -37.27 -16.81
N ASN A 514 7.15 -37.02 -18.07
CA ASN A 514 7.15 -38.02 -19.13
C ASN A 514 8.48 -38.08 -19.92
N ASP A 515 9.46 -37.22 -19.59
CA ASP A 515 10.82 -37.32 -20.14
C ASP A 515 11.61 -38.31 -19.27
N ASP A 516 12.15 -39.37 -19.87
CA ASP A 516 12.91 -40.42 -19.16
C ASP A 516 14.10 -39.87 -18.37
N ARG A 517 14.59 -38.66 -18.72
CA ARG A 517 15.68 -38.00 -18.01
C ARG A 517 15.21 -37.30 -16.73
N HIS A 518 13.91 -37.11 -16.50
CA HIS A 518 13.40 -36.44 -15.31
C HIS A 518 13.88 -37.14 -14.03
N ASP A 519 13.72 -38.47 -13.97
CA ASP A 519 14.09 -39.27 -12.79
C ASP A 519 15.52 -39.81 -12.80
N ALA A 520 16.26 -39.60 -13.89
CA ALA A 520 17.58 -40.20 -14.13
C ALA A 520 18.76 -39.49 -13.43
N GLY A 521 18.52 -38.74 -12.35
CA GLY A 521 19.57 -37.99 -11.65
C GLY A 521 19.03 -37.04 -10.59
N LEU A 522 19.84 -36.04 -10.24
CA LEU A 522 19.47 -35.07 -9.21
C LEU A 522 18.60 -33.93 -9.78
N PRO A 523 17.61 -33.41 -9.02
CA PRO A 523 16.69 -32.37 -9.49
C PRO A 523 17.38 -31.09 -10.03
N TRP A 524 18.52 -30.71 -9.45
CA TRP A 524 19.27 -29.49 -9.80
C TRP A 524 20.34 -29.70 -10.89
N GLU A 525 20.52 -30.93 -11.38
CA GLU A 525 21.49 -31.22 -12.43
C GLU A 525 21.07 -30.59 -13.77
N SER A 526 22.01 -29.97 -14.49
CA SER A 526 21.71 -29.30 -15.75
C SER A 526 21.59 -30.30 -16.91
N VAL A 527 20.44 -30.37 -17.56
CA VAL A 527 20.19 -31.22 -18.74
C VAL A 527 19.96 -30.34 -19.97
N TYR A 528 20.60 -30.70 -21.08
CA TYR A 528 20.42 -30.00 -22.35
C TYR A 528 19.11 -30.41 -23.03
N MET A 529 18.29 -29.42 -23.38
CA MET A 529 17.10 -29.58 -24.21
C MET A 529 17.38 -29.07 -25.63
N THR A 530 17.02 -29.89 -26.62
CA THR A 530 17.06 -29.51 -28.04
C THR A 530 15.91 -28.58 -28.41
N ARG A 531 15.99 -27.97 -29.59
CA ARG A 531 15.03 -27.02 -30.18
C ARG A 531 13.58 -27.29 -29.74
N SER A 532 12.95 -26.29 -29.13
CA SER A 532 11.55 -26.36 -28.71
C SER A 532 10.77 -25.16 -29.23
N ARG A 533 9.50 -25.40 -29.54
CA ARG A 533 8.59 -24.35 -29.93
C ARG A 533 7.20 -24.64 -29.41
N THR A 534 6.62 -23.65 -28.75
CA THR A 534 5.27 -23.71 -28.20
C THR A 534 4.44 -22.56 -28.75
N ARG A 535 3.21 -22.87 -29.15
CA ARG A 535 2.21 -21.88 -29.55
C ARG A 535 0.94 -22.13 -28.79
N ALA A 536 0.37 -21.10 -28.17
CA ALA A 536 -0.92 -21.20 -27.51
C ALA A 536 -1.83 -20.02 -27.89
N TRP A 537 -3.08 -20.34 -28.17
CA TRP A 537 -4.18 -19.39 -28.21
C TRP A 537 -5.10 -19.68 -27.03
N GLN A 538 -5.59 -18.64 -26.37
CA GLN A 538 -6.64 -18.75 -25.37
C GLN A 538 -7.62 -17.60 -25.55
N GLY A 539 -8.91 -17.88 -25.54
CA GLY A 539 -9.96 -16.88 -25.53
C GLY A 539 -10.99 -17.23 -24.47
N GLY A 540 -11.46 -16.25 -23.72
CA GLY A 540 -12.41 -16.51 -22.65
C GLY A 540 -13.35 -15.36 -22.34
N LEU A 541 -14.48 -15.71 -21.77
CA LEU A 541 -15.49 -14.82 -21.22
C LEU A 541 -15.63 -15.11 -19.73
N SER A 542 -15.53 -14.09 -18.89
CA SER A 542 -15.75 -14.22 -17.45
C SER A 542 -16.76 -13.20 -16.95
N ASN A 543 -17.60 -13.58 -16.00
CA ASN A 543 -18.57 -12.69 -15.36
C ASN A 543 -18.59 -12.96 -13.86
N ALA A 544 -18.62 -11.90 -13.08
CA ALA A 544 -18.66 -11.90 -11.64
C ALA A 544 -19.84 -11.04 -11.18
N PHE A 545 -20.75 -11.61 -10.40
CA PHE A 545 -21.87 -10.85 -9.84
C PHE A 545 -22.15 -11.28 -8.40
N SER A 546 -22.60 -10.33 -7.59
CA SER A 546 -23.02 -10.56 -6.21
C SER A 546 -24.54 -10.61 -6.10
N ALA A 547 -25.10 -11.67 -5.54
CA ALA A 547 -26.54 -11.81 -5.29
C ALA A 547 -26.79 -12.31 -3.87
N ARG A 548 -27.52 -11.54 -3.06
CA ARG A 548 -27.89 -11.90 -1.67
C ARG A 548 -26.70 -12.31 -0.78
N GLY A 549 -25.56 -11.61 -0.92
CA GLY A 549 -24.32 -11.91 -0.17
C GLY A 549 -23.46 -13.05 -0.74
N LEU A 550 -23.92 -13.71 -1.82
CA LEU A 550 -23.15 -14.69 -2.57
C LEU A 550 -22.46 -14.02 -3.75
N ASN A 551 -21.14 -14.17 -3.86
CA ASN A 551 -20.36 -13.75 -5.02
C ASN A 551 -20.17 -14.96 -5.95
N VAL A 552 -20.76 -14.89 -7.13
CA VAL A 552 -20.69 -15.93 -8.16
C VAL A 552 -19.76 -15.45 -9.27
N ASN A 553 -18.65 -16.17 -9.47
CA ASN A 553 -17.78 -16.00 -10.63
C ASN A 553 -17.98 -17.17 -11.57
N SER A 554 -18.13 -16.86 -12.85
CA SER A 554 -18.27 -17.84 -13.93
C SER A 554 -17.29 -17.49 -15.03
N SER A 555 -16.64 -18.48 -15.62
CA SER A 555 -15.79 -18.26 -16.78
C SER A 555 -15.86 -19.40 -17.78
N ILE A 556 -15.82 -19.05 -19.06
CA ILE A 556 -15.78 -19.97 -20.19
C ILE A 556 -14.51 -19.65 -20.95
N ASN A 557 -13.64 -20.63 -21.11
CA ASN A 557 -12.37 -20.45 -21.81
C ASN A 557 -12.19 -21.54 -22.86
N LEU A 558 -11.65 -21.15 -23.99
CA LEU A 558 -11.25 -22.02 -25.09
C LEU A 558 -9.77 -21.85 -25.32
N PHE A 559 -9.04 -22.94 -25.51
CA PHE A 559 -7.62 -22.89 -25.80
C PHE A 559 -7.21 -23.84 -26.91
N MET A 560 -6.11 -23.48 -27.56
CA MET A 560 -5.47 -24.29 -28.58
C MET A 560 -3.96 -24.20 -28.41
N ARG A 561 -3.31 -25.33 -28.13
CA ARG A 561 -1.88 -25.43 -27.93
C ARG A 561 -1.24 -26.30 -29.01
N ARG A 562 -0.03 -25.93 -29.42
CA ARG A 562 0.86 -26.76 -30.24
C ARG A 562 2.25 -26.69 -29.63
N ASP A 563 2.81 -27.85 -29.33
CA ASP A 563 4.13 -27.99 -28.76
C ASP A 563 4.91 -28.92 -29.68
N ASP A 564 6.07 -28.53 -30.17
CA ASP A 564 6.84 -29.36 -31.09
C ASP A 564 7.42 -30.61 -30.38
N SER A 565 7.42 -30.66 -29.03
CA SER A 565 7.77 -31.85 -28.23
C SER A 565 6.62 -32.85 -28.09
N ARG A 566 5.37 -32.45 -28.38
CA ARG A 566 4.19 -33.33 -28.35
C ARG A 566 3.65 -33.49 -29.77
N GLU A 567 3.22 -34.69 -30.14
CA GLU A 567 2.73 -34.91 -31.50
C GLU A 567 1.41 -34.15 -31.73
N GLY A 568 1.35 -33.19 -32.66
CA GLY A 568 0.11 -32.55 -33.11
C GLY A 568 -0.44 -31.37 -32.28
N LYS A 569 -1.64 -30.90 -32.66
CA LYS A 569 -2.34 -29.77 -32.02
C LYS A 569 -3.30 -30.30 -30.95
N ASP A 570 -3.30 -29.67 -29.80
CA ASP A 570 -4.25 -29.92 -28.73
C ASP A 570 -5.24 -28.75 -28.65
N LYS A 571 -6.52 -29.08 -28.54
CA LYS A 571 -7.62 -28.13 -28.50
C LYS A 571 -8.51 -28.52 -27.33
N GLY A 572 -8.88 -27.53 -26.54
CA GLY A 572 -9.73 -27.77 -25.41
C GLY A 572 -10.49 -26.54 -24.99
N GLY A 573 -11.32 -26.73 -23.99
CA GLY A 573 -12.02 -25.65 -23.31
C GLY A 573 -12.35 -26.08 -21.90
N TYR A 574 -12.55 -25.08 -21.05
CA TYR A 574 -13.02 -25.31 -19.70
C TYR A 574 -14.08 -24.29 -19.31
N LEU A 575 -15.04 -24.77 -18.53
CA LEU A 575 -16.08 -24.00 -17.88
C LEU A 575 -15.79 -24.03 -16.39
N SER A 576 -15.57 -22.88 -15.77
CA SER A 576 -15.42 -22.75 -14.33
C SER A 576 -16.55 -21.95 -13.72
N VAL A 577 -17.05 -22.42 -12.58
CA VAL A 577 -18.01 -21.72 -11.74
C VAL A 577 -17.51 -21.77 -10.31
N SER A 578 -17.37 -20.62 -9.67
CA SER A 578 -17.04 -20.52 -8.25
C SER A 578 -18.04 -19.63 -7.54
N VAL A 579 -18.57 -20.11 -6.42
CA VAL A 579 -19.47 -19.39 -5.53
C VAL A 579 -18.72 -19.13 -4.24
N SER A 580 -18.85 -17.92 -3.73
CA SER A 580 -18.26 -17.54 -2.45
C SER A 580 -19.25 -16.78 -1.58
N LEU A 581 -19.16 -17.02 -0.27
CA LEU A 581 -20.04 -16.47 0.73
C LEU A 581 -19.18 -15.87 1.85
N ALA A 582 -19.29 -14.56 2.02
CA ALA A 582 -18.79 -13.87 3.20
C ALA A 582 -19.85 -13.97 4.30
N HIS A 583 -19.48 -14.49 5.47
CA HIS A 583 -20.37 -14.52 6.62
C HIS A 583 -20.32 -13.17 7.36
N ASN A 584 -21.40 -12.83 8.05
CA ASN A 584 -21.45 -11.61 8.86
C ASN A 584 -20.34 -11.63 9.92
N ARG A 585 -19.66 -10.49 10.08
CA ARG A 585 -18.67 -10.29 11.13
C ARG A 585 -19.29 -10.51 12.50
N GLN A 586 -18.62 -11.28 13.35
CA GLN A 586 -18.97 -11.46 14.75
C GLN A 586 -17.83 -10.88 15.60
N GLY A 587 -17.95 -9.58 15.94
CA GLY A 587 -16.83 -8.80 16.47
C GLY A 587 -15.75 -8.58 15.40
N ASP A 588 -14.49 -8.79 15.76
CA ASP A 588 -13.34 -8.67 14.84
C ASP A 588 -13.18 -9.88 13.90
N ALA A 589 -13.85 -11.00 14.20
CA ALA A 589 -13.73 -12.21 13.42
C ALA A 589 -14.68 -12.23 12.22
N SER A 590 -14.19 -12.73 11.09
CA SER A 590 -15.01 -12.98 9.89
C SER A 590 -14.67 -14.33 9.29
N SER A 591 -15.60 -14.92 8.54
CA SER A 591 -15.34 -16.16 7.81
C SER A 591 -15.84 -16.07 6.38
N TYR A 592 -15.17 -16.83 5.52
CA TYR A 592 -15.39 -16.84 4.09
C TYR A 592 -15.38 -18.29 3.62
N THR A 593 -16.45 -18.70 2.93
CA THR A 593 -16.53 -20.01 2.29
C THR A 593 -16.51 -19.82 0.78
N SER A 594 -15.71 -20.62 0.08
CA SER A 594 -15.76 -20.69 -1.38
C SER A 594 -15.87 -22.13 -1.87
N VAL A 595 -16.69 -22.35 -2.88
CA VAL A 595 -16.83 -23.62 -3.58
C VAL A 595 -16.69 -23.34 -5.07
N GLY A 596 -15.84 -24.09 -5.75
CA GLY A 596 -15.65 -24.01 -7.19
C GLY A 596 -15.68 -25.36 -7.86
N ALA A 597 -16.05 -25.36 -9.14
CA ALA A 597 -15.98 -26.50 -10.01
C ALA A 597 -15.54 -26.04 -11.41
N THR A 598 -14.59 -26.74 -11.99
CA THR A 598 -14.09 -26.49 -13.34
C THR A 598 -14.18 -27.79 -14.15
N TRP A 599 -15.00 -27.79 -15.19
CA TRP A 599 -15.09 -28.87 -16.16
C TRP A 599 -14.24 -28.54 -17.38
N GLN A 600 -13.32 -29.43 -17.72
CA GLN A 600 -12.39 -29.31 -18.83
C GLN A 600 -12.56 -30.46 -19.82
N HIS A 601 -12.58 -30.11 -21.10
CA HIS A 601 -12.52 -31.05 -22.21
C HIS A 601 -11.32 -30.72 -23.09
N GLN A 602 -10.55 -31.74 -23.47
CA GLN A 602 -9.42 -31.64 -24.38
C GLN A 602 -9.51 -32.76 -25.42
N GLN A 603 -9.00 -32.53 -26.63
CA GLN A 603 -9.07 -33.53 -27.70
C GLN A 603 -8.21 -34.76 -27.45
N ARG A 604 -7.10 -34.58 -26.71
CA ARG A 604 -6.07 -35.62 -26.53
C ARG A 604 -5.97 -36.16 -25.12
N GLU A 605 -6.72 -35.58 -24.19
CA GLU A 605 -6.80 -36.04 -22.80
C GLU A 605 -8.25 -36.40 -22.43
N LYS A 606 -8.43 -37.18 -21.37
CA LYS A 606 -9.76 -37.50 -20.86
C LYS A 606 -10.40 -36.24 -20.27
N ASN A 607 -11.71 -36.16 -20.31
CA ASN A 607 -12.45 -35.10 -19.63
C ASN A 607 -12.07 -35.06 -18.14
N GLN A 608 -11.88 -33.85 -17.63
CA GLN A 608 -11.48 -33.60 -16.25
C GLN A 608 -12.50 -32.67 -15.60
N LEU A 609 -13.05 -33.09 -14.46
CA LEU A 609 -13.87 -32.28 -13.58
C LEU A 609 -13.05 -32.02 -12.32
N SER A 610 -12.56 -30.80 -12.15
CA SER A 610 -11.95 -30.37 -10.90
C SER A 610 -13.00 -29.69 -10.02
N TYR A 611 -12.91 -29.91 -8.72
CA TYR A 611 -13.76 -29.25 -7.73
C TYR A 611 -12.90 -28.84 -6.55
N ASN A 612 -13.20 -27.69 -5.97
CA ASN A 612 -12.50 -27.15 -4.81
C ASN A 612 -13.49 -26.59 -3.80
N VAL A 613 -13.23 -26.81 -2.53
CA VAL A 613 -13.96 -26.27 -1.39
C VAL A 613 -12.93 -25.68 -0.45
N ALA A 614 -13.11 -24.44 -0.04
CA ALA A 614 -12.27 -23.78 0.94
C ALA A 614 -13.11 -23.02 1.95
N HIS A 615 -12.66 -23.02 3.19
CA HIS A 615 -13.25 -22.24 4.27
C HIS A 615 -12.13 -21.55 5.05
N ASN A 616 -12.23 -20.24 5.15
CA ASN A 616 -11.24 -19.37 5.76
C ASN A 616 -11.88 -18.65 6.93
N TRP A 617 -11.11 -18.50 8.01
CA TRP A 617 -11.46 -17.69 9.16
C TRP A 617 -10.39 -16.63 9.34
N TYR A 618 -10.85 -15.40 9.60
CA TYR A 618 -10.02 -14.27 9.97
C TYR A 618 -10.26 -13.98 11.44
N ALA A 619 -9.20 -13.99 12.24
CA ALA A 619 -9.26 -13.75 13.69
C ALA A 619 -9.19 -12.27 14.06
N ASP A 620 -8.89 -11.39 13.10
CA ASP A 620 -8.78 -9.95 13.34
C ASP A 620 -9.54 -9.14 12.29
N ALA A 621 -9.87 -7.90 12.66
CA ALA A 621 -10.62 -6.98 11.81
C ALA A 621 -9.85 -6.55 10.55
N ARG A 622 -8.52 -6.67 10.55
CA ARG A 622 -7.62 -6.27 9.44
C ARG A 622 -7.41 -7.38 8.41
N GLY A 623 -7.83 -8.62 8.71
CA GLY A 623 -7.62 -9.80 7.87
C GLY A 623 -6.17 -10.28 7.83
N GLU A 624 -5.34 -9.95 8.84
CA GLU A 624 -3.91 -10.30 8.84
C GLU A 624 -3.62 -11.68 9.43
N ASN A 625 -4.47 -12.14 10.33
CA ASN A 625 -4.44 -13.47 10.93
C ASN A 625 -5.55 -14.33 10.33
N GLU A 626 -5.14 -15.23 9.44
CA GLU A 626 -5.98 -16.13 8.68
C GLU A 626 -5.62 -17.59 8.99
N TYR A 627 -6.62 -18.43 9.08
CA TYR A 627 -6.46 -19.88 9.01
C TYR A 627 -7.55 -20.43 8.09
N GLY A 628 -7.20 -21.42 7.29
CA GLY A 628 -8.09 -21.97 6.29
C GLY A 628 -7.87 -23.45 6.07
N LEU A 629 -8.96 -24.11 5.72
CA LEU A 629 -8.97 -25.48 5.24
C LEU A 629 -9.44 -25.46 3.80
N SER A 630 -8.77 -26.22 2.93
CA SER A 630 -9.22 -26.44 1.58
C SER A 630 -9.12 -27.90 1.19
N ALA A 631 -10.04 -28.33 0.34
CA ALA A 631 -10.02 -29.63 -0.30
C ALA A 631 -10.30 -29.42 -1.79
N SER A 632 -9.46 -30.00 -2.64
CA SER A 632 -9.62 -29.94 -4.09
C SER A 632 -9.40 -31.33 -4.67
N GLY A 633 -10.19 -31.72 -5.67
CA GLY A 633 -10.00 -33.00 -6.35
C GLY A 633 -10.12 -32.85 -7.86
N ILE A 634 -9.56 -33.81 -8.59
CA ILE A 634 -9.73 -33.94 -10.04
C ILE A 634 -10.37 -35.30 -10.34
N ASN A 635 -11.52 -35.27 -11.02
CA ASN A 635 -12.39 -36.42 -11.28
C ASN A 635 -12.71 -37.18 -9.99
N GLY A 636 -12.37 -38.47 -9.93
CA GLY A 636 -12.27 -39.23 -8.69
C GLY A 636 -10.87 -39.84 -8.53
N ASP A 637 -9.88 -39.30 -9.26
CA ASP A 637 -8.55 -39.90 -9.40
C ASP A 637 -7.55 -39.29 -8.43
N SER A 638 -7.71 -38.01 -8.07
CA SER A 638 -6.88 -37.37 -7.07
C SER A 638 -7.70 -36.49 -6.12
N LEU A 639 -7.33 -36.51 -4.85
CA LEU A 639 -7.88 -35.65 -3.81
C LEU A 639 -6.72 -35.00 -3.06
N ASN A 640 -6.70 -33.68 -3.02
CA ASN A 640 -5.74 -32.89 -2.27
C ASN A 640 -6.47 -32.17 -1.15
N THR A 641 -5.98 -32.33 0.07
CA THR A 641 -6.50 -31.64 1.26
C THR A 641 -5.39 -30.78 1.83
N SER A 642 -5.68 -29.54 2.19
CA SER A 642 -4.68 -28.65 2.77
C SER A 642 -5.23 -27.81 3.90
N ALA A 643 -4.36 -27.55 4.86
CA ALA A 643 -4.58 -26.60 5.94
C ALA A 643 -3.49 -25.55 5.85
N TYR A 644 -3.88 -24.29 5.96
CA TYR A 644 -2.93 -23.18 5.95
C TYR A 644 -3.25 -22.16 7.03
N THR A 645 -2.22 -21.45 7.45
CA THR A 645 -2.34 -20.30 8.34
C THR A 645 -1.41 -19.20 7.87
N ARG A 646 -1.87 -17.96 8.00
CA ARG A 646 -1.09 -16.75 7.78
C ARG A 646 -1.26 -15.88 9.02
N GLN A 647 -0.15 -15.40 9.57
CA GLN A 647 -0.16 -14.54 10.73
C GLN A 647 0.70 -13.31 10.46
N GLY A 648 0.12 -12.14 10.68
CA GLY A 648 0.79 -10.85 10.64
C GLY A 648 0.96 -10.31 12.05
N GLY A 649 2.16 -9.81 12.39
CA GLY A 649 2.42 -9.24 13.69
C GLY A 649 3.48 -8.16 13.68
N ARG A 650 3.73 -7.58 14.86
CA ARG A 650 4.74 -6.53 15.05
C ARG A 650 6.18 -6.97 14.73
N TYR A 651 6.43 -8.27 14.66
CA TYR A 651 7.76 -8.85 14.44
C TYR A 651 7.93 -9.51 13.06
N GLY A 652 6.96 -9.35 12.16
CA GLY A 652 7.00 -9.97 10.84
C GLY A 652 5.72 -10.69 10.47
N ASN A 653 5.74 -11.28 9.29
CA ASN A 653 4.62 -12.00 8.72
C ASN A 653 5.06 -13.44 8.43
N GLY A 654 4.28 -14.40 8.89
CA GLY A 654 4.49 -15.83 8.66
C GLY A 654 3.31 -16.46 7.92
N SER A 655 3.59 -17.46 7.09
CA SER A 655 2.57 -18.35 6.55
C SER A 655 3.08 -19.78 6.52
N LEU A 656 2.20 -20.73 6.81
CA LEU A 656 2.48 -22.16 6.78
C LEU A 656 1.31 -22.87 6.11
N THR A 657 1.60 -23.74 5.16
CA THR A 657 0.64 -24.61 4.48
C THR A 657 1.11 -26.04 4.61
N VAL A 658 0.21 -26.94 4.98
CA VAL A 658 0.40 -28.38 4.98
C VAL A 658 -0.67 -28.98 4.08
N SER A 659 -0.28 -29.82 3.13
CA SER A 659 -1.21 -30.49 2.23
C SER A 659 -0.88 -31.97 2.07
N ASP A 660 -1.92 -32.78 1.97
CA ASP A 660 -1.85 -34.20 1.63
C ASP A 660 -2.60 -34.42 0.33
N ALA A 661 -1.87 -34.88 -0.70
CA ALA A 661 -2.42 -35.28 -1.97
C ALA A 661 -2.45 -36.80 -2.09
N TRP A 662 -3.65 -37.34 -2.24
CA TRP A 662 -3.94 -38.75 -2.48
C TRP A 662 -4.17 -39.00 -3.97
N ASP A 663 -3.36 -39.90 -4.54
CA ASP A 663 -3.55 -40.41 -5.89
C ASP A 663 -4.16 -41.82 -5.85
N ARG A 664 -5.33 -41.98 -6.49
CA ARG A 664 -6.09 -43.24 -6.52
C ARG A 664 -5.48 -44.27 -7.48
N GLN A 665 -4.77 -43.86 -8.52
CA GLN A 665 -4.12 -44.79 -9.45
C GLN A 665 -2.89 -45.44 -8.80
N GLU A 666 -2.10 -44.65 -8.08
CA GLU A 666 -0.91 -45.14 -7.37
C GLU A 666 -1.21 -45.63 -5.94
N GLN A 667 -2.42 -45.38 -5.42
CA GLN A 667 -2.80 -45.64 -4.03
C GLN A 667 -1.80 -45.04 -3.03
N ARG A 668 -1.31 -43.83 -3.34
CA ARG A 668 -0.22 -43.18 -2.61
C ARG A 668 -0.64 -41.83 -2.07
N HIS A 669 -0.25 -41.56 -0.82
CA HIS A 669 -0.32 -40.24 -0.20
C HIS A 669 1.01 -39.51 -0.36
N THR A 670 0.92 -38.23 -0.69
CA THR A 670 2.05 -37.31 -0.82
C THR A 670 1.82 -36.10 0.10
N LEU A 671 2.47 -36.15 1.26
CA LEU A 671 2.41 -35.08 2.26
C LEU A 671 3.46 -34.03 1.94
N SER A 672 3.02 -32.80 1.71
CA SER A 672 3.89 -31.66 1.47
C SER A 672 3.62 -30.52 2.46
N SER A 673 4.66 -29.78 2.80
CA SER A 673 4.59 -28.58 3.62
C SER A 673 5.35 -27.45 2.94
N SER A 674 4.81 -26.25 3.00
CA SER A 674 5.50 -25.05 2.55
C SER A 674 5.24 -23.91 3.52
N GLY A 675 6.19 -23.00 3.62
CA GLY A 675 6.03 -21.85 4.49
C GLY A 675 6.94 -20.69 4.09
N ASN A 676 6.59 -19.54 4.62
CA ASN A 676 7.31 -18.29 4.43
C ASN A 676 7.33 -17.52 5.76
N TYR A 677 8.47 -16.95 6.12
CA TYR A 677 8.60 -16.00 7.21
C TYR A 677 9.41 -14.79 6.75
N SER A 678 8.83 -13.61 6.92
CA SER A 678 9.43 -12.34 6.50
C SER A 678 9.44 -11.33 7.65
N SER A 679 10.58 -10.71 7.91
CA SER A 679 10.78 -9.77 9.02
C SER A 679 11.84 -8.74 8.70
N THR A 680 11.85 -7.66 9.49
CA THR A 680 12.91 -6.64 9.45
C THR A 680 13.52 -6.50 10.83
N LEU A 681 14.84 -6.39 10.89
CA LEU A 681 15.64 -6.09 12.06
C LEU A 681 16.33 -4.74 11.86
N ALA A 682 16.26 -3.87 12.86
CA ALA A 682 16.96 -2.59 12.84
C ALA A 682 17.85 -2.47 14.08
N LEU A 683 19.12 -2.15 13.85
CA LEU A 683 20.10 -1.89 14.90
C LEU A 683 20.58 -0.45 14.78
N SER A 684 20.30 0.36 15.78
CA SER A 684 20.72 1.75 15.84
C SER A 684 21.30 2.09 17.23
N ARG A 685 21.66 3.36 17.45
CA ARG A 685 22.10 3.83 18.76
C ARG A 685 21.00 3.74 19.81
N SER A 686 19.73 3.77 19.39
CA SER A 686 18.57 3.60 20.28
C SER A 686 18.28 2.12 20.62
N GLY A 687 19.01 1.17 20.04
CA GLY A 687 18.97 -0.25 20.39
C GLY A 687 18.56 -1.17 19.24
N LEU A 688 18.14 -2.38 19.60
CA LEU A 688 17.65 -3.39 18.66
C LEU A 688 16.12 -3.32 18.54
N TRP A 689 15.65 -3.33 17.30
CA TRP A 689 14.24 -3.25 16.93
C TRP A 689 13.91 -4.34 15.91
N MET A 690 12.67 -4.83 15.98
CA MET A 690 12.13 -5.82 15.05
C MET A 690 10.79 -5.31 14.52
N GLY A 691 10.53 -5.61 13.26
CA GLY A 691 9.43 -5.04 12.51
C GLY A 691 9.02 -5.91 11.33
N ARG A 692 8.02 -5.42 10.60
CA ARG A 692 7.50 -6.11 9.41
C ARG A 692 8.41 -5.93 8.21
N TRP A 693 8.38 -6.90 7.31
CA TRP A 693 9.04 -6.85 6.01
C TRP A 693 8.37 -5.77 5.13
N SER A 694 9.18 -5.04 4.36
CA SER A 694 8.71 -4.04 3.39
C SER A 694 8.69 -4.66 1.99
N ASP A 695 9.56 -4.21 1.09
CA ASP A 695 9.64 -4.66 -0.30
C ASP A 695 10.95 -5.43 -0.61
N GLY A 696 11.77 -5.70 0.42
CA GLY A 696 13.06 -6.38 0.28
C GLY A 696 14.20 -5.55 -0.28
N ARG A 697 14.00 -4.26 -0.54
CA ARG A 697 15.05 -3.33 -0.99
C ARG A 697 15.83 -2.74 0.19
N PRO A 698 16.93 -2.00 -0.08
CA PRO A 698 17.57 -1.20 0.95
C PRO A 698 16.55 -0.24 1.57
N ALA A 699 16.19 -0.47 2.83
CA ALA A 699 15.12 0.25 3.52
C ALA A 699 15.65 1.23 4.57
N SER A 700 14.77 2.12 4.99
CA SER A 700 14.86 2.90 6.21
C SER A 700 13.84 2.38 7.23
N ALA A 701 13.82 2.92 8.44
CA ALA A 701 12.85 2.50 9.44
C ALA A 701 12.25 3.66 10.23
N VAL A 702 11.03 3.44 10.73
CA VAL A 702 10.40 4.28 11.75
C VAL A 702 10.18 3.41 12.98
N ALA A 703 10.80 3.76 14.11
CA ALA A 703 10.46 3.20 15.41
C ALA A 703 9.48 4.11 16.12
N VAL A 704 8.44 3.49 16.68
CA VAL A 704 7.50 4.15 17.58
C VAL A 704 7.61 3.48 18.94
N GLN A 705 7.87 4.28 19.97
CA GLN A 705 7.83 3.87 21.36
C GLN A 705 6.67 4.57 22.04
N VAL A 706 5.79 3.79 22.66
CA VAL A 706 4.64 4.31 23.40
C VAL A 706 4.93 4.16 24.88
N ALA A 707 5.00 5.27 25.59
CA ALA A 707 5.21 5.32 27.04
C ALA A 707 3.94 5.83 27.73
N THR A 708 3.65 5.27 28.90
CA THR A 708 2.61 5.76 29.81
C THR A 708 3.22 5.90 31.21
N PRO A 709 2.76 6.86 32.04
CA PRO A 709 3.15 6.94 33.45
C PRO A 709 2.67 5.74 34.28
N GLU A 710 1.65 5.03 33.81
CA GLU A 710 1.06 3.89 34.51
C GLU A 710 1.73 2.56 34.14
N ASP A 711 1.71 1.58 35.03
CA ASP A 711 2.17 0.21 34.70
C ASP A 711 1.14 -0.58 33.85
N SER A 712 0.12 0.09 33.29
CA SER A 712 -0.93 -0.51 32.46
C SER A 712 -0.50 -0.63 30.99
N GLN A 713 -0.92 -1.71 30.31
CA GLN A 713 -0.78 -1.88 28.85
C GLN A 713 -2.10 -1.64 28.10
N ASP A 714 -3.12 -1.16 28.81
CA ASP A 714 -4.46 -0.96 28.28
C ASP A 714 -4.54 0.15 27.22
N PRO A 715 -3.89 1.33 27.38
CA PRO A 715 -3.93 2.33 26.33
C PRO A 715 -3.18 1.85 25.08
N ARG A 716 -3.70 2.20 23.91
CA ARG A 716 -3.15 1.83 22.59
C ARG A 716 -3.08 3.06 21.69
N VAL A 717 -2.02 3.11 20.90
CA VAL A 717 -1.81 4.15 19.88
C VAL A 717 -1.90 3.51 18.50
N ALA A 718 -2.76 4.04 17.65
CA ALA A 718 -2.86 3.62 16.26
C ALA A 718 -1.79 4.34 15.43
N VAL A 719 -0.89 3.55 14.85
CA VAL A 719 0.11 4.05 13.91
C VAL A 719 -0.22 3.53 12.53
N SER A 720 -0.23 4.42 11.54
CA SER A 720 -0.41 4.08 10.14
C SER A 720 0.61 4.78 9.25
N LEU A 721 0.95 4.09 8.16
CA LEU A 721 1.79 4.54 7.08
C LEU A 721 0.99 4.43 5.77
N ASP A 722 1.12 5.44 4.91
CA ASP A 722 0.50 5.46 3.58
C ASP A 722 0.97 4.31 2.66
N ASN A 723 2.13 3.73 2.93
CA ASN A 723 2.66 2.56 2.23
C ASN A 723 2.02 1.22 2.65
N GLY A 724 1.01 1.23 3.53
CA GLY A 724 0.25 0.06 3.96
C GLY A 724 0.68 -0.56 5.29
N GLY A 725 1.73 -0.06 5.94
CA GLY A 725 2.09 -0.47 7.30
C GLY A 725 1.17 0.16 8.35
N SER A 726 0.52 -0.63 9.20
CA SER A 726 -0.20 -0.10 10.36
C SER A 726 -0.14 -1.06 11.56
N ALA A 727 -0.21 -0.53 12.78
CA ALA A 727 -0.31 -1.32 14.01
C ALA A 727 -0.95 -0.51 15.13
N ASP A 728 -1.70 -1.19 16.00
CA ASP A 728 -2.10 -0.63 17.30
C ASP A 728 -1.03 -1.04 18.32
N ILE A 729 -0.31 -0.06 18.86
CA ILE A 729 0.81 -0.26 19.77
C ILE A 729 0.33 -0.06 21.20
N PRO A 730 0.36 -1.10 22.06
CA PRO A 730 0.05 -0.97 23.48
C PRO A 730 1.00 -0.03 24.20
N ALA A 731 0.55 0.53 25.32
CA ALA A 731 1.39 1.34 26.17
C ALA A 731 2.54 0.53 26.77
N ASN A 732 3.64 1.21 27.08
CA ASN A 732 4.92 0.61 27.50
C ASN A 732 5.47 -0.43 26.50
N SER A 733 5.12 -0.28 25.23
CA SER A 733 5.57 -1.16 24.16
C SER A 733 6.16 -0.38 22.99
N ARG A 734 6.74 -1.11 22.05
CA ARG A 734 7.49 -0.56 20.94
C ARG A 734 7.21 -1.32 19.66
N ALA A 735 7.15 -0.61 18.53
CA ALA A 735 7.03 -1.20 17.21
C ALA A 735 7.96 -0.51 16.23
N MET A 736 8.33 -1.23 15.18
CA MET A 736 9.13 -0.70 14.08
C MET A 736 8.50 -1.06 12.75
N PHE A 737 8.52 -0.09 11.85
CA PHE A 737 8.04 -0.22 10.49
C PHE A 737 9.18 0.07 9.52
N ALA A 738 9.45 -0.90 8.66
CA ALA A 738 10.36 -0.70 7.54
C ALA A 738 9.68 0.20 6.50
N VAL A 739 10.37 1.25 6.07
CA VAL A 739 9.89 2.16 5.03
C VAL A 739 10.86 2.12 3.84
N PRO A 740 10.36 2.20 2.59
CA PRO A 740 11.23 2.18 1.42
C PRO A 740 12.20 3.35 1.47
N GLY A 741 13.49 3.10 1.21
CA GLY A 741 14.44 4.19 1.02
C GLY A 741 14.14 4.96 -0.27
N TYR A 742 14.46 6.25 -0.29
CA TYR A 742 14.23 7.13 -1.44
C TYR A 742 12.76 7.27 -1.87
N GLN A 743 11.82 7.03 -0.95
CA GLN A 743 10.40 7.28 -1.16
C GLN A 743 9.87 8.13 -0.01
N GLN A 744 8.90 8.99 -0.31
CA GLN A 744 8.13 9.63 0.74
C GLN A 744 7.19 8.62 1.39
N THR A 745 7.10 8.68 2.71
CA THR A 745 6.16 7.88 3.50
C THR A 745 5.58 8.77 4.58
N THR A 746 4.27 8.83 4.64
CA THR A 746 3.53 9.63 5.60
C THR A 746 3.20 8.79 6.83
N LEU A 747 3.84 9.13 7.95
CA LEU A 747 3.55 8.56 9.26
C LEU A 747 2.40 9.31 9.91
N THR A 748 1.36 8.60 10.33
CA THR A 748 0.26 9.15 11.11
C THR A 748 0.16 8.42 12.44
N VAL A 749 0.10 9.19 13.53
CA VAL A 749 -0.02 8.70 14.91
C VAL A 749 -1.29 9.27 15.50
N ASN A 750 -2.28 8.41 15.72
CA ASN A 750 -3.59 8.75 16.25
C ASN A 750 -3.93 7.88 17.45
N GLU A 751 -4.94 8.30 18.21
CA GLU A 751 -5.53 7.47 19.26
C GLU A 751 -6.15 6.21 18.67
N SER A 752 -5.97 5.08 19.35
CA SER A 752 -6.55 3.82 18.91
C SER A 752 -8.06 3.83 19.10
N LEU A 753 -8.80 3.52 18.03
CA LEU A 753 -10.23 3.22 18.09
C LEU A 753 -10.52 1.82 18.64
N ASN A 754 -9.49 0.98 18.80
CA ASN A 754 -9.62 -0.34 19.40
C ASN A 754 -9.74 -0.20 20.93
N VAL A 755 -10.98 -0.22 21.41
CA VAL A 755 -11.32 -0.10 22.82
C VAL A 755 -11.23 -1.47 23.49
N SER A 756 -10.01 -1.91 23.79
CA SER A 756 -9.80 -3.10 24.62
C SER A 756 -10.23 -2.76 26.06
N HIS A 757 -11.14 -3.53 26.66
CA HIS A 757 -11.55 -3.39 28.07
C HIS A 757 -12.17 -2.03 28.48
N GLY A 758 -12.75 -1.30 27.54
CA GLY A 758 -13.47 -0.05 27.81
C GLY A 758 -12.58 1.13 28.21
N VAL A 759 -11.33 1.16 27.76
CA VAL A 759 -10.37 2.24 28.04
C VAL A 759 -10.18 3.07 26.77
N SER A 760 -10.41 4.39 26.83
CA SER A 760 -9.94 5.30 25.78
C SER A 760 -8.46 5.59 26.00
N SER A 761 -7.74 5.82 24.92
CA SER A 761 -6.34 6.25 24.97
C SER A 761 -6.28 7.71 24.60
N GLU A 762 -5.63 8.53 25.41
CA GLU A 762 -5.43 9.95 25.13
C GLU A 762 -3.94 10.20 24.88
N ILE A 763 -3.60 10.77 23.72
CA ILE A 763 -2.19 11.06 23.40
C ILE A 763 -1.83 12.46 23.90
N THR A 764 -1.00 12.51 24.94
CA THR A 764 -0.51 13.77 25.51
C THR A 764 0.65 14.37 24.71
N GLN A 765 1.45 13.53 24.05
CA GLN A 765 2.56 13.98 23.20
C GLN A 765 2.84 13.01 22.06
N GLY A 766 3.17 13.54 20.88
CA GLY A 766 3.71 12.74 19.78
C GLY A 766 2.70 12.34 18.69
N SER A 767 1.44 12.80 18.80
CA SER A 767 0.40 12.65 17.78
C SER A 767 0.70 13.43 16.48
N GLY A 768 -0.14 13.22 15.48
CA GLY A 768 -0.16 13.97 14.23
C GLY A 768 0.39 13.18 13.04
N SER A 769 0.40 13.85 11.89
CA SER A 769 0.89 13.31 10.62
C SER A 769 2.18 13.99 10.19
N ARG A 770 3.14 13.22 9.69
CA ARG A 770 4.42 13.73 9.19
C ARG A 770 4.89 12.93 7.98
N THR A 771 5.12 13.61 6.87
CA THR A 771 5.76 13.02 5.69
C THR A 771 7.27 12.93 5.86
N LEU A 772 7.81 11.75 5.60
CA LEU A 772 9.20 11.40 5.80
C LEU A 772 9.84 11.03 4.46
N PHE A 773 11.02 11.54 4.19
CA PHE A 773 11.91 11.06 3.12
C PHE A 773 13.28 10.70 3.71
N MET A 774 13.74 9.47 3.48
CA MET A 774 14.97 8.95 4.09
C MET A 774 15.80 8.15 3.07
N VAL A 775 17.12 8.31 3.16
CA VAL A 775 18.12 7.49 2.45
C VAL A 775 18.21 6.13 3.17
N PRO A 776 18.39 5.00 2.46
CA PRO A 776 18.51 3.68 3.07
C PRO A 776 19.48 3.62 4.26
N GLY A 777 19.12 2.85 5.28
CA GLY A 777 19.88 2.73 6.54
C GLY A 777 19.66 3.89 7.52
N LYS A 778 18.69 4.77 7.28
CA LYS A 778 18.27 5.78 8.26
C LYS A 778 17.11 5.28 9.09
N MET A 779 17.01 5.79 10.31
CA MET A 779 15.94 5.46 11.22
C MET A 779 15.40 6.72 11.90
N LEU A 780 14.07 6.89 11.91
CA LEU A 780 13.41 7.90 12.72
C LEU A 780 12.83 7.24 13.97
N ARG A 781 13.16 7.77 15.14
CA ARG A 781 12.52 7.39 16.40
C ARG A 781 11.43 8.40 16.75
N ARG A 782 10.23 7.92 17.05
CA ARG A 782 9.10 8.71 17.53
C ARG A 782 8.68 8.19 18.90
N ASP A 783 8.89 9.00 19.92
CA ASP A 783 8.36 8.73 21.25
C ASP A 783 6.96 9.34 21.34
N VAL A 784 6.00 8.54 21.81
CA VAL A 784 4.60 8.91 21.99
C VAL A 784 4.26 8.70 23.46
N GLN A 785 3.70 9.73 24.09
CA GLN A 785 3.19 9.63 25.46
C GLN A 785 1.67 9.49 25.39
N THR A 786 1.15 8.50 26.10
CA THR A 786 -0.27 8.20 26.18
C THR A 786 -0.69 8.02 27.63
N THR A 787 -1.91 8.38 27.94
CA THR A 787 -2.57 8.14 29.23
C THR A 787 -3.84 7.35 29.01
N ALA A 788 -4.16 6.47 29.96
CA ALA A 788 -5.46 5.83 29.97
C ALA A 788 -6.52 6.89 30.28
N SER A 789 -7.69 6.74 29.67
CA SER A 789 -8.82 7.63 29.86
C SER A 789 -10.03 6.75 30.21
N TYR A 790 -10.55 6.96 31.41
CA TYR A 790 -11.66 6.19 31.96
C TYR A 790 -12.89 7.09 32.09
N THR A 791 -14.03 6.65 31.57
CA THR A 791 -15.31 7.36 31.71
C THR A 791 -16.30 6.54 32.54
N TRP A 792 -16.87 7.12 33.59
CA TRP A 792 -17.93 6.52 34.40
C TRP A 792 -19.24 7.27 34.21
N LEU A 793 -20.32 6.52 34.17
CA LEU A 793 -21.69 7.03 34.09
C LEU A 793 -22.56 6.34 35.13
N GLY A 794 -23.31 7.10 35.91
CA GLY A 794 -24.19 6.54 36.92
C GLY A 794 -25.05 7.57 37.63
N GLN A 795 -25.66 7.15 38.72
CA GLN A 795 -26.46 8.00 39.59
C GLN A 795 -25.99 7.84 41.04
N LEU A 796 -25.62 8.94 41.68
CA LEU A 796 -25.27 9.00 43.08
C LEU A 796 -26.53 9.10 43.93
N THR A 797 -26.62 8.30 44.99
CA THR A 797 -27.65 8.41 46.01
C THR A 797 -27.05 8.53 47.40
N ASP A 798 -27.79 9.07 48.36
CA ASP A 798 -27.44 8.94 49.77
C ASP A 798 -27.79 7.55 50.31
N GLU A 799 -27.52 7.30 51.60
CA GLU A 799 -27.87 6.03 52.26
C GLU A 799 -29.38 5.74 52.28
N ARG A 800 -30.22 6.76 52.08
CA ARG A 800 -31.68 6.67 52.01
C ARG A 800 -32.20 6.54 50.58
N HIS A 801 -31.31 6.30 49.61
CA HIS A 801 -31.62 6.16 48.18
C HIS A 801 -32.24 7.42 47.55
N THR A 802 -32.02 8.60 48.14
CA THR A 802 -32.40 9.87 47.54
C THR A 802 -31.28 10.40 46.65
N PRO A 803 -31.58 11.11 45.55
CA PRO A 803 -30.57 11.68 44.66
C PRO A 803 -29.54 12.55 45.38
N PHE A 804 -28.26 12.23 45.22
CA PHE A 804 -27.17 13.00 45.80
C PHE A 804 -26.80 14.17 44.87
N ILE A 805 -27.19 15.38 45.26
CA ILE A 805 -27.01 16.61 44.45
C ILE A 805 -25.99 17.53 45.13
N GLY A 806 -25.21 18.27 44.33
CA GLY A 806 -24.31 19.33 44.81
C GLY A 806 -22.98 18.82 45.41
N GLY A 807 -22.56 17.61 45.07
CA GLY A 807 -21.23 17.09 45.39
C GLY A 807 -20.18 17.54 44.39
N VAL A 808 -19.01 17.91 44.88
CA VAL A 808 -17.82 18.20 44.04
C VAL A 808 -16.85 17.02 44.16
N PRO A 809 -16.38 16.43 43.05
CA PRO A 809 -15.46 15.29 43.10
C PRO A 809 -14.03 15.72 43.39
N LEU A 810 -13.27 14.81 44.01
CA LEU A 810 -11.91 15.06 44.49
C LEU A 810 -10.82 14.27 43.76
N ASN A 811 -11.19 13.20 43.05
CA ASN A 811 -10.25 12.27 42.42
C ASN A 811 -10.58 11.97 40.96
N VAL A 812 -11.10 12.96 40.24
CA VAL A 812 -11.43 12.88 38.80
C VAL A 812 -10.90 14.13 38.09
N ASN A 813 -10.57 13.99 36.82
CA ASN A 813 -10.00 15.05 35.98
C ASN A 813 -11.11 15.84 35.28
N GLY A 814 -12.26 15.22 35.04
CA GLY A 814 -13.46 15.85 34.47
C GLY A 814 -14.75 15.39 35.16
N TRP A 815 -15.70 16.31 35.30
CA TRP A 815 -16.99 16.05 35.95
C TRP A 815 -18.14 16.79 35.28
N SER A 816 -19.21 16.08 35.00
CA SER A 816 -20.47 16.64 34.50
C SER A 816 -21.63 16.14 35.36
N ASP A 817 -22.34 17.08 35.99
CA ASP A 817 -23.62 16.80 36.65
C ASP A 817 -24.72 16.68 35.60
N LEU A 818 -25.40 15.53 35.56
CA LEU A 818 -26.47 15.23 34.61
C LEU A 818 -27.86 15.48 35.20
N GLY A 819 -27.94 15.98 36.44
CA GLY A 819 -29.18 16.24 37.17
C GLY A 819 -29.76 14.99 37.84
N ASN A 820 -30.60 15.20 38.86
CA ASN A 820 -31.19 14.13 39.69
C ASN A 820 -30.16 13.14 40.26
N GLY A 821 -28.96 13.63 40.62
CA GLY A 821 -27.85 12.81 41.11
C GLY A 821 -27.14 12.01 40.01
N GLY A 822 -27.54 12.14 38.74
CA GLY A 822 -26.83 11.58 37.60
C GLY A 822 -25.47 12.25 37.41
N PHE A 823 -24.46 11.49 37.04
CA PHE A 823 -23.11 12.02 36.80
C PHE A 823 -22.42 11.33 35.64
N SER A 824 -21.55 12.09 34.96
CA SER A 824 -20.48 11.59 34.12
C SER A 824 -19.15 12.06 34.69
N ALA A 825 -18.22 11.13 34.90
CA ALA A 825 -16.89 11.43 35.44
C ALA A 825 -15.81 10.89 34.51
N HIS A 826 -14.71 11.62 34.42
CA HIS A 826 -13.55 11.26 33.63
C HIS A 826 -12.27 11.31 34.48
N SER A 827 -11.41 10.30 34.38
CA SER A 827 -10.15 10.19 35.13
C SER A 827 -9.10 9.47 34.29
N ASP A 828 -7.84 9.74 34.61
CA ASP A 828 -6.67 9.09 34.03
C ASP A 828 -6.37 7.72 34.67
N ALA A 829 -6.69 7.54 35.96
CA ALA A 829 -6.53 6.28 36.69
C ALA A 829 -7.83 5.47 36.88
N LEU A 830 -7.72 4.14 37.01
CA LEU A 830 -8.86 3.26 37.33
C LEU A 830 -9.34 3.43 38.79
N LEU A 831 -10.48 4.11 38.95
CA LEU A 831 -11.08 4.37 40.26
C LEU A 831 -11.98 3.23 40.76
N HIS A 832 -11.74 2.78 42.00
CA HIS A 832 -12.65 1.89 42.73
C HIS A 832 -13.68 2.65 43.57
N ASN A 833 -13.32 3.87 43.99
CA ASN A 833 -14.16 4.75 44.79
C ASN A 833 -14.12 6.17 44.23
N LEU A 834 -15.29 6.80 44.15
CA LEU A 834 -15.42 8.22 43.90
C LEU A 834 -15.51 8.96 45.23
N TYR A 835 -14.65 9.96 45.43
CA TYR A 835 -14.66 10.78 46.63
C TYR A 835 -15.26 12.15 46.30
N LEU A 836 -16.26 12.56 47.09
CA LEU A 836 -17.00 13.80 46.91
C LEU A 836 -16.93 14.66 48.17
N VAL A 837 -16.99 15.98 47.99
CA VAL A 837 -17.19 16.94 49.08
C VAL A 837 -18.51 17.69 48.89
N ARG A 838 -19.30 17.81 49.96
CA ARG A 838 -20.53 18.60 50.01
C ARG A 838 -20.62 19.28 51.36
N GLN A 839 -20.71 20.61 51.39
CA GLN A 839 -20.83 21.41 52.63
C GLN A 839 -19.80 21.05 53.72
N GLN A 840 -18.53 20.85 53.33
CA GLN A 840 -17.40 20.45 54.22
C GLN A 840 -17.45 19.02 54.79
N GLN A 841 -18.43 18.20 54.41
CA GLN A 841 -18.45 16.76 54.66
C GLN A 841 -17.92 15.99 53.44
N PHE A 842 -17.20 14.90 53.70
CA PHE A 842 -16.64 14.02 52.68
C PHE A 842 -17.48 12.78 52.52
N TYR A 843 -17.57 12.27 51.29
CA TYR A 843 -18.35 11.09 50.96
C TYR A 843 -17.53 10.15 50.08
N GLN A 844 -17.75 8.85 50.25
CA GLN A 844 -17.21 7.77 49.41
C GLN A 844 -18.35 7.03 48.73
N CYS A 845 -18.27 6.92 47.41
CA CYS A 845 -19.21 6.16 46.60
C CYS A 845 -18.44 5.05 45.87
N ALA A 846 -18.79 3.79 46.14
CA ALA A 846 -18.13 2.64 45.52
C ALA A 846 -18.54 2.50 44.04
N LEU A 847 -17.56 2.51 43.14
CA LEU A 847 -17.77 2.42 41.69
C LEU A 847 -17.81 0.96 41.24
N ASN A 848 -18.95 0.29 41.46
CA ASN A 848 -19.15 -1.08 40.99
C ASN A 848 -19.73 -1.08 39.57
N VAL A 849 -18.92 -1.48 38.58
CA VAL A 849 -19.33 -1.51 37.17
C VAL A 849 -20.39 -2.61 36.95
N LYS A 850 -21.58 -2.23 36.50
CA LYS A 850 -22.68 -3.16 36.17
C LYS A 850 -22.65 -3.59 34.71
N SER A 851 -22.35 -2.65 33.83
CA SER A 851 -22.19 -2.90 32.40
C SER A 851 -21.20 -1.93 31.80
N MET A 852 -20.65 -2.29 30.65
CA MET A 852 -19.70 -1.50 29.89
C MET A 852 -20.18 -1.43 28.45
N ARG A 853 -20.20 -0.23 27.87
CA ARG A 853 -20.48 0.00 26.45
C ARG A 853 -19.41 0.93 25.91
N ASP A 854 -18.67 0.47 24.91
CA ASP A 854 -17.49 1.15 24.39
C ASP A 854 -16.55 1.58 25.53
N VAL A 855 -16.21 2.87 25.63
CA VAL A 855 -15.33 3.44 26.68
C VAL A 855 -16.06 3.80 27.99
N VAL A 856 -17.38 3.64 28.05
CA VAL A 856 -18.21 4.10 29.18
C VAL A 856 -18.53 2.96 30.15
N ARG A 857 -18.14 3.13 31.42
CA ARG A 857 -18.45 2.24 32.54
C ARG A 857 -19.73 2.69 33.21
N TYR A 858 -20.80 1.91 33.05
CA TYR A 858 -22.06 2.17 33.73
C TYR A 858 -22.09 1.51 35.10
N VAL A 859 -22.18 2.32 36.16
CA VAL A 859 -22.23 1.84 37.56
C VAL A 859 -23.67 1.74 38.10
N GLY A 860 -24.65 2.29 37.38
CA GLY A 860 -26.03 2.39 37.85
C GLY A 860 -26.17 3.34 39.04
N SER A 861 -27.16 3.08 39.91
CA SER A 861 -27.34 3.83 41.15
C SER A 861 -26.40 3.31 42.24
N ILE A 862 -25.58 4.20 42.82
CA ILE A 862 -24.59 3.90 43.84
C ILE A 862 -24.80 4.78 45.10
N PRO A 863 -24.85 4.17 46.30
CA PRO A 863 -24.97 4.92 47.54
C PRO A 863 -23.61 5.49 47.99
N CYS A 864 -23.62 6.75 48.41
CA CYS A 864 -22.48 7.46 48.95
C CYS A 864 -22.55 7.49 50.48
N ARG A 865 -21.48 7.04 51.14
CA ARG A 865 -21.36 7.00 52.61
C ARG A 865 -20.49 8.15 53.10
N GLU A 866 -20.82 8.70 54.27
CA GLU A 866 -20.04 9.78 54.88
C GLU A 866 -18.67 9.26 55.36
N LEU A 867 -17.64 10.09 55.20
CA LEU A 867 -16.27 9.85 55.64
C LEU A 867 -15.72 11.04 56.41
N THR A 868 -14.78 10.76 57.30
CA THR A 868 -13.93 11.78 57.91
C THR A 868 -12.72 12.09 57.02
N PHE A 869 -12.16 13.29 57.15
CA PHE A 869 -11.00 13.73 56.37
C PHE A 869 -9.79 12.76 56.47
N SER A 870 -9.54 12.21 57.67
CA SER A 870 -8.43 11.27 57.91
C SER A 870 -8.61 9.90 57.25
N ALA A 871 -9.83 9.58 56.78
CA ALA A 871 -10.13 8.34 56.09
C ALA A 871 -10.03 8.46 54.56
N LEU A 872 -9.73 9.66 54.04
CA LEU A 872 -9.42 9.85 52.62
C LEU A 872 -8.01 9.31 52.30
N PRO A 873 -7.78 8.77 51.09
CA PRO A 873 -6.42 8.45 50.63
C PRO A 873 -5.52 9.69 50.58
N ASP A 874 -4.22 9.53 50.85
CA ASP A 874 -3.26 10.64 50.93
C ASP A 874 -3.24 11.55 49.69
N ALA A 875 -3.35 10.96 48.48
CA ALA A 875 -3.43 11.71 47.22
C ALA A 875 -4.68 12.61 47.13
N VAL A 876 -5.81 12.16 47.69
CA VAL A 876 -7.08 12.88 47.70
C VAL A 876 -7.13 13.94 48.81
N GLN A 877 -6.45 13.68 49.94
CA GLN A 877 -6.33 14.65 51.04
C GLN A 877 -5.66 15.94 50.59
N GLN A 878 -4.61 15.86 49.75
CA GLN A 878 -3.92 17.03 49.20
C GLN A 878 -4.86 17.88 48.34
N GLN A 879 -5.64 17.25 47.45
CA GLN A 879 -6.63 17.92 46.61
C GLN A 879 -7.74 18.58 47.45
N ALA A 880 -8.22 17.88 48.47
CA ALA A 880 -9.24 18.35 49.40
C ALA A 880 -8.76 19.58 50.21
N GLN A 881 -7.49 19.58 50.65
CA GLN A 881 -6.88 20.73 51.34
C GLN A 881 -6.81 21.96 50.45
N LEU A 882 -6.41 21.81 49.18
CA LEU A 882 -6.36 22.90 48.20
C LEU A 882 -7.76 23.51 47.94
N MET A 883 -8.79 22.66 47.78
CA MET A 883 -10.16 23.13 47.57
C MET A 883 -10.78 23.81 48.79
N LEU A 884 -10.45 23.36 50.00
CA LEU A 884 -10.90 23.98 51.25
C LEU A 884 -10.18 25.31 51.52
N ALA A 885 -8.89 25.41 51.17
CA ALA A 885 -8.10 26.64 51.32
C ALA A 885 -8.61 27.79 50.41
N GLY A 886 -8.99 27.47 49.16
CA GLY A 886 -9.49 28.45 48.19
C GLY A 886 -10.86 29.07 48.50
N ARG A 887 -11.58 28.60 49.53
CA ARG A 887 -12.91 29.11 49.94
C ARG A 887 -12.86 30.01 51.19
N SER A 888 -11.68 30.42 51.65
CA SER A 888 -11.54 31.31 52.80
C SER A 888 -11.47 32.81 52.41
N VAL A 889 -12.60 33.50 52.67
CA VAL A 889 -12.85 34.95 52.87
C VAL A 889 -13.07 35.89 51.66
N PRO A 890 -14.27 36.50 51.53
CA PRO A 890 -14.43 37.83 50.93
C PRO A 890 -14.08 38.90 51.98
N THR A 891 -12.97 39.61 51.80
CA THR A 891 -12.66 40.80 52.61
C THR A 891 -13.54 41.96 52.14
N GLY A 892 -14.51 42.34 52.97
CA GLY A 892 -15.18 43.65 52.91
C GLY A 892 -14.21 44.81 53.18
N PRO A 893 -14.67 46.06 52.98
CA PRO A 893 -13.83 47.17 52.54
C PRO A 893 -12.84 47.63 53.61
N THR A 894 -11.58 47.76 53.22
CA THR A 894 -10.53 48.41 54.00
C THR A 894 -10.79 49.91 54.07
N ALA A 895 -11.02 50.40 55.29
CA ALA A 895 -10.93 51.82 55.61
C ALA A 895 -9.46 52.26 55.71
N MET A 896 -9.25 53.51 55.32
CA MET A 896 -8.02 54.29 55.19
C MET A 896 -6.98 54.24 56.34
N ASN A 897 -5.71 54.34 55.91
CA ASN A 897 -4.58 55.15 56.42
C ASN A 897 -4.42 55.39 57.93
N THR A 898 -3.23 55.07 58.47
CA THR A 898 -2.13 56.06 58.65
C THR A 898 -0.89 55.44 59.32
N GLU A 899 0.27 55.88 58.82
CA GLU A 899 1.52 56.17 59.54
C GLU A 899 2.53 55.08 59.97
N ASN A 900 3.74 55.30 59.43
CA ASN A 900 5.04 55.36 60.09
C ASN A 900 5.96 54.11 60.19
N LEU A 901 6.95 54.17 59.28
CA LEU A 901 8.39 54.23 59.57
C LEU A 901 9.16 52.98 60.03
N THR A 902 10.25 52.78 59.27
CA THR A 902 11.62 52.36 59.64
C THR A 902 12.06 50.89 59.62
N LYS A 903 13.06 50.68 58.72
CA LYS A 903 14.34 49.93 58.85
C LYS A 903 14.26 48.45 59.26
N GLY A 904 14.90 47.49 58.62
CA GLY A 904 15.92 47.52 57.58
C GLY A 904 16.77 46.25 57.71
N LYS A 905 16.91 45.49 56.62
CA LYS A 905 18.11 44.84 56.09
C LYS A 905 17.71 43.99 54.90
#